data_AF-A0A1C4P7J3-F1
#
_entry.id   AF-A0A1C4P7J3-F1
#
_cell.length_a   1.000
_cell.length_b   1.000
_cell.length_c   1.000
_cell.angle_alpha   90.00
_cell.angle_beta   90.00
_cell.angle_gamma   90.00
#
_symmetry.space_group_name_H-M   'P 1'
#
loop_
_entity.id
_entity.type
_entity.pdbx_description
1 polymer ?
#
loop_
_entity_poly.entity_id
_entity_poly.type
_entity_poly.pdbx_seq_one_letter_code
_entity_poly.pdbx_strand_id
1 'polypeptide(L)'
;MVLPSPNLDDRRFQQLVDEAKRYVQQRSPEWTDHNVSDPGVTLIETFAYMVDQLLYRLNRVPDKNYAAFLDLLGVTLFPPTVARAEVDFWLSAPQPETVHLSAGTEVATARGEAEEPVVFTTSEDLPIVPSELVRLVTAPKTGDQTDRTGPLGAGKDIPCFSPRPEPGDAMLFGLPTAVPRCIVAVRLDSRVEGVGVDPRQPPLVWEAWDGARWVECATGDDTTGGLNRPGEVIVFVPAGHTASVVAGTRAGWLRCRVTPPEPGQPFYSESPTIREAEVFTVGGTAAVEHAETVVDVPLGESEGVAGQRFSVSRVPLLMDGEPPVVQVSTAEGWQVWTPVEHFGASSPGDRHVRIDAVSGEFAFPPEVREPDGTMRAYGAVPEKGAQLRVPRYRTGGGSAGNVARGAISVLRSSVPYVAGVDNREAAAGGVDGETVENAKVRAPNILRVQERAVTARDYEVIAHEAAPSLRRVRCLPAVPGEAGAVRVLVVPDAVPDEGGHLRFEQLIPSDQVLAAVAERLDERRLVGTRLVVEPPAYQGVTVVARLVAAPADVDRVRAEALEALFRHIDPLRGGADGAGWPFGRPVQYGEVFAVLQGVRGAGLVEDVRLFPADPISGRRGGAVDRIDVAPGALVFSHQHQVIVTASGPGEGV
;
A
#
# COMPACT_ATOMS: atom_id res chain seq x y z
N MET A 1 22.47 17.54 -16.40
CA MET A 1 21.67 18.72 -16.81
C MET A 1 21.02 18.35 -18.13
N VAL A 2 19.70 18.15 -18.14
CA VAL A 2 18.96 17.94 -19.39
C VAL A 2 18.97 19.28 -20.12
N LEU A 3 19.32 19.29 -21.40
CA LEU A 3 19.22 20.51 -22.21
C LEU A 3 17.74 20.90 -22.27
N PRO A 4 17.37 22.15 -21.94
CA PRO A 4 15.97 22.58 -22.03
C PRO A 4 15.48 22.40 -23.48
N SER A 5 14.20 22.04 -23.65
CA SER A 5 13.59 21.95 -24.98
C SER A 5 13.76 23.32 -25.66
N PRO A 6 14.53 23.43 -26.75
CA PRO A 6 14.86 24.72 -27.31
C PRO A 6 13.64 25.32 -28.00
N ASN A 7 13.37 26.59 -27.76
CA ASN A 7 12.55 27.35 -28.71
C ASN A 7 13.32 27.38 -30.03
N LEU A 8 12.71 26.86 -31.09
CA LEU A 8 13.29 26.86 -32.43
C LEU A 8 13.40 28.30 -32.98
N ASP A 9 12.50 29.18 -32.52
CA ASP A 9 12.53 30.62 -32.78
C ASP A 9 12.02 31.37 -31.53
N ASP A 10 12.83 32.26 -30.98
CA ASP A 10 12.55 32.99 -29.75
C ASP A 10 12.05 34.43 -29.98
N ARG A 11 11.80 34.81 -31.25
CA ARG A 11 11.26 36.13 -31.59
C ARG A 11 9.84 36.27 -31.06
N ARG A 12 9.61 37.34 -30.32
CA ARG A 12 8.30 37.76 -29.81
C ARG A 12 7.67 38.78 -30.76
N PHE A 13 6.35 38.89 -30.71
CA PHE A 13 5.56 39.91 -31.42
C PHE A 13 6.28 41.28 -31.60
N GLN A 14 6.72 41.92 -30.51
CA GLN A 14 7.35 43.24 -30.60
C GLN A 14 8.65 43.24 -31.41
N GLN A 15 9.44 42.17 -31.30
CA GLN A 15 10.70 42.04 -32.05
C GLN A 15 10.41 41.89 -33.55
N LEU A 16 9.34 41.17 -33.92
CA LEU A 16 8.88 41.05 -35.30
C LEU A 16 8.41 42.40 -35.86
N VAL A 17 7.65 43.16 -35.08
CA VAL A 17 7.21 44.52 -35.45
C VAL A 17 8.41 45.45 -35.63
N ASP A 18 9.35 45.44 -34.69
CA ASP A 18 10.54 46.32 -34.74
C ASP A 18 11.47 45.95 -35.91
N GLU A 19 11.59 44.66 -36.24
CA GLU A 19 12.36 44.18 -37.38
C GLU A 19 11.72 44.57 -38.70
N ALA A 20 10.39 44.44 -38.83
CA ALA A 20 9.64 44.89 -40.00
C ALA A 20 9.73 46.42 -40.18
N LYS A 21 9.61 47.20 -39.11
CA LYS A 21 9.79 48.67 -39.15
C LYS A 21 11.20 49.06 -39.59
N ARG A 22 12.24 48.37 -39.09
CA ARG A 22 13.62 48.55 -39.55
C ARG A 22 13.78 48.22 -41.04
N TYR A 23 13.13 47.17 -41.52
CA TYR A 23 13.17 46.78 -42.93
C TYR A 23 12.52 47.83 -43.85
N VAL A 24 11.37 48.37 -43.42
CA VAL A 24 10.67 49.47 -44.12
C VAL A 24 11.57 50.70 -44.25
N GLN A 25 12.20 51.14 -43.15
CA GLN A 25 13.10 52.30 -43.16
C GLN A 25 14.26 52.19 -44.15
N GLN A 26 14.74 50.97 -44.40
CA GLN A 26 15.84 50.72 -45.34
C GLN A 26 15.38 50.62 -46.80
N ARG A 27 14.18 50.06 -47.04
CA ARG A 27 13.70 49.72 -48.39
C ARG A 27 12.74 50.75 -48.99
N SER A 28 12.06 51.51 -48.14
CA SER A 28 11.05 52.50 -48.52
C SER A 28 11.23 53.78 -47.69
N PRO A 29 12.36 54.51 -47.85
CA PRO A 29 12.64 55.73 -47.10
C PRO A 29 11.62 56.86 -47.35
N GLU A 30 10.83 56.78 -48.42
CA GLU A 30 9.69 57.67 -48.69
C GLU A 30 8.50 57.48 -47.74
N TRP A 31 8.39 56.32 -47.08
CA TRP A 31 7.36 56.07 -46.07
C TRP A 31 7.81 56.64 -44.72
N THR A 32 7.26 57.79 -44.34
CA THR A 32 7.73 58.59 -43.20
C THR A 32 6.81 58.55 -41.97
N ASP A 33 5.54 58.17 -42.14
CA ASP A 33 4.64 57.95 -41.01
C ASP A 33 4.88 56.56 -40.42
N HIS A 34 5.16 56.49 -39.12
CA HIS A 34 5.42 55.25 -38.40
C HIS A 34 4.61 55.16 -37.10
N ASN A 35 3.57 56.00 -36.99
CA ASN A 35 2.69 56.02 -35.84
C ASN A 35 1.80 54.77 -35.81
N VAL A 36 1.29 54.43 -34.62
CA VAL A 36 0.39 53.28 -34.41
C VAL A 36 -0.91 53.42 -35.22
N SER A 37 -1.30 54.66 -35.54
CA SER A 37 -2.49 54.96 -36.37
C SER A 37 -2.28 54.74 -37.87
N ASP A 38 -1.06 54.49 -38.34
CA ASP A 38 -0.77 54.24 -39.74
C ASP A 38 -1.33 52.86 -40.16
N PRO A 39 -2.21 52.77 -41.18
CA PRO A 39 -2.68 51.51 -41.72
C PRO A 39 -1.58 50.51 -42.10
N GLY A 40 -0.42 50.99 -42.57
CA GLY A 40 0.73 50.14 -42.88
C GLY A 40 1.39 49.55 -41.63
N VAL A 41 1.44 50.29 -40.53
CA VAL A 41 1.90 49.78 -39.23
C VAL A 41 0.91 48.76 -38.67
N THR A 42 -0.39 49.00 -38.80
CA THR A 42 -1.44 48.03 -38.43
C THR A 42 -1.31 46.72 -39.22
N LEU A 43 -0.98 46.79 -40.51
CA LEU A 43 -0.69 45.60 -41.31
C LEU A 43 0.55 44.87 -40.81
N ILE A 44 1.64 45.59 -40.51
CA ILE A 44 2.86 45.01 -39.90
C ILE A 44 2.52 44.29 -38.60
N GLU A 45 1.76 44.92 -37.71
CA GLU A 45 1.32 44.32 -36.46
C GLU A 45 0.44 43.08 -36.70
N THR A 46 -0.47 43.14 -37.68
CA THR A 46 -1.31 41.97 -38.04
C THR A 46 -0.46 40.80 -38.53
N PHE A 47 0.50 41.03 -39.42
CA PHE A 47 1.39 39.98 -39.90
C PHE A 47 2.35 39.49 -38.83
N ALA A 48 2.88 40.39 -37.98
CA ALA A 48 3.70 40.02 -36.83
C ALA A 48 2.92 39.12 -35.87
N TYR A 49 1.64 39.42 -35.63
CA TYR A 49 0.76 38.56 -34.84
C TYR A 49 0.55 37.18 -35.50
N MET A 50 0.30 37.12 -36.81
CA MET A 50 0.17 35.85 -37.52
C MET A 50 1.46 35.00 -37.43
N VAL A 51 2.63 35.64 -37.58
CA VAL A 51 3.93 34.98 -37.45
C VAL A 51 4.15 34.53 -36.01
N ASP A 52 3.87 35.35 -35.00
CA ASP A 52 3.96 35.00 -33.57
C ASP A 52 3.14 33.75 -33.24
N GLN A 53 1.93 33.62 -33.80
CA GLN A 53 1.11 32.40 -33.69
C GLN A 53 1.74 31.17 -34.38
N LEU A 54 2.43 31.36 -35.52
CA LEU A 54 3.18 30.29 -36.18
C LEU A 54 4.42 29.89 -35.38
N LEU A 55 5.15 30.85 -34.80
CA LEU A 55 6.31 30.59 -33.94
C LEU A 55 5.89 29.82 -32.68
N TYR A 56 4.76 30.19 -32.07
CA TYR A 56 4.18 29.44 -30.97
C TYR A 56 3.91 27.97 -31.32
N ARG A 57 3.37 27.69 -32.52
CA ARG A 57 3.14 26.31 -32.99
C ARG A 57 4.44 25.58 -33.31
N LEU A 58 5.41 26.27 -33.93
CA LEU A 58 6.72 25.73 -34.27
C LEU A 58 7.49 25.31 -33.01
N ASN A 59 7.45 26.12 -31.95
CA ASN A 59 8.11 25.83 -30.68
C ASN A 59 7.49 24.65 -29.91
N ARG A 60 6.33 24.14 -30.33
CA ARG A 60 5.73 22.90 -29.79
C ARG A 60 6.13 21.64 -30.55
N VAL A 61 6.81 21.78 -31.70
CA VAL A 61 7.26 20.64 -32.52
C VAL A 61 8.30 19.77 -31.81
N PRO A 62 9.34 20.31 -31.12
CA PRO A 62 10.32 19.48 -30.43
C PRO A 62 9.69 18.49 -29.44
N ASP A 63 8.78 18.96 -28.60
CA ASP A 63 8.11 18.11 -27.60
C ASP A 63 7.21 17.05 -28.25
N LYS A 64 6.51 17.41 -29.32
CA LYS A 64 5.69 16.47 -30.10
C LYS A 64 6.55 15.39 -30.76
N ASN A 65 7.69 15.78 -31.34
CA ASN A 65 8.63 14.84 -31.94
C ASN A 65 9.23 13.92 -30.87
N TYR A 66 9.58 14.46 -29.70
CA TYR A 66 10.10 13.67 -28.59
C TYR A 66 9.11 12.58 -28.18
N ALA A 67 7.83 12.92 -27.96
CA ALA A 67 6.79 11.95 -27.67
C ALA A 67 6.60 10.91 -28.79
N ALA A 68 6.64 11.33 -30.06
CA ALA A 68 6.54 10.41 -31.19
C ALA A 68 7.74 9.46 -31.29
N PHE A 69 8.95 9.91 -30.94
CA PHE A 69 10.12 9.03 -30.85
C PHE A 69 10.01 8.04 -29.70
N LEU A 70 9.46 8.44 -28.54
CA LEU A 70 9.20 7.52 -27.43
C LEU A 70 8.20 6.44 -27.82
N ASP A 71 7.11 6.80 -28.49
CA ASP A 71 6.12 5.87 -29.02
C ASP A 71 6.74 4.92 -30.06
N LEU A 72 7.56 5.43 -30.98
CA LEU A 72 8.29 4.63 -31.96
C LEU A 72 9.25 3.62 -31.29
N LEU A 73 9.84 3.98 -30.15
CA LEU A 73 10.70 3.10 -29.36
C LEU A 73 9.90 2.11 -28.49
N GLY A 74 8.57 2.18 -28.50
CA GLY A 74 7.69 1.30 -27.74
C GLY A 74 7.60 1.66 -26.26
N VAL A 75 7.96 2.90 -25.87
CA VAL A 75 7.81 3.34 -24.48
C VAL A 75 6.33 3.55 -24.18
N THR A 76 5.77 2.71 -23.32
CA THR A 76 4.41 2.81 -22.82
C THR A 76 4.37 3.45 -21.44
N LEU A 77 3.24 4.07 -21.10
CA LEU A 77 2.99 4.61 -19.75
C LEU A 77 2.69 3.46 -18.79
N PHE A 78 3.16 3.55 -17.55
CA PHE A 78 2.72 2.59 -16.53
C PHE A 78 1.26 2.84 -16.13
N PRO A 79 0.42 1.79 -16.08
CA PRO A 79 -0.94 1.90 -15.58
C PRO A 79 -0.92 2.17 -14.05
N PRO A 80 -2.03 2.67 -13.49
CA PRO A 80 -2.15 2.81 -12.04
C PRO A 80 -2.12 1.44 -11.35
N THR A 81 -1.77 1.46 -10.07
CA THR A 81 -1.93 0.30 -9.16
C THR A 81 -3.08 0.52 -8.20
N VAL A 82 -3.61 -0.58 -7.65
CA VAL A 82 -4.75 -0.55 -6.72
C VAL A 82 -4.30 -0.38 -5.28
N ALA A 83 -5.07 0.42 -4.54
CA ALA A 83 -5.00 0.40 -3.09
C ALA A 83 -5.81 -0.80 -2.55
N ARG A 84 -5.29 -1.47 -1.53
CA ARG A 84 -5.86 -2.68 -0.93
C ARG A 84 -6.03 -2.47 0.58
N ALA A 85 -7.10 -3.03 1.13
CA ALA A 85 -7.35 -3.08 2.57
C ALA A 85 -8.09 -4.37 2.94
N GLU A 86 -8.05 -4.72 4.22
CA GLU A 86 -9.02 -5.65 4.81
C GLU A 86 -10.09 -4.82 5.53
N VAL A 87 -11.35 -5.20 5.34
CA VAL A 87 -12.52 -4.48 5.83
C VAL A 87 -13.40 -5.44 6.61
N ASP A 88 -13.85 -4.99 7.77
CA ASP A 88 -14.69 -5.74 8.68
C ASP A 88 -16.16 -5.40 8.45
N PHE A 89 -16.96 -6.40 8.14
CA PHE A 89 -18.41 -6.32 7.99
C PHE A 89 -19.05 -6.80 9.28
N TRP A 90 -19.83 -5.93 9.92
CA TRP A 90 -20.50 -6.22 11.19
C TRP A 90 -21.93 -6.65 10.96
N LEU A 91 -22.32 -7.77 11.54
CA LEU A 91 -23.70 -8.22 11.55
C LEU A 91 -24.53 -7.38 12.52
N SER A 92 -25.77 -7.10 12.12
CA SER A 92 -26.79 -6.46 12.96
C SER A 92 -27.15 -7.26 14.21
N ALA A 93 -27.05 -8.59 14.12
CA ALA A 93 -27.16 -9.54 15.22
C ALA A 93 -26.54 -10.88 14.77
N PRO A 94 -26.13 -11.77 15.70
CA PRO A 94 -25.74 -13.13 15.35
C PRO A 94 -26.84 -13.83 14.54
N GLN A 95 -26.45 -14.48 13.44
CA GLN A 95 -27.37 -15.14 12.53
C GLN A 95 -27.37 -16.66 12.75
N PRO A 96 -28.50 -17.36 12.51
CA PRO A 96 -28.56 -18.81 12.59
C PRO A 96 -28.02 -19.51 11.32
N GLU A 97 -27.95 -18.78 10.20
CA GLU A 97 -27.48 -19.26 8.90
C GLU A 97 -26.30 -18.45 8.40
N THR A 98 -25.51 -19.03 7.48
CA THR A 98 -24.36 -18.35 6.86
C THR A 98 -24.82 -17.14 6.06
N VAL A 99 -24.28 -15.97 6.40
CA VAL A 99 -24.46 -14.75 5.61
C VAL A 99 -23.39 -14.72 4.52
N HIS A 100 -23.82 -14.65 3.25
CA HIS A 100 -22.90 -14.63 2.12
C HIS A 100 -22.71 -13.19 1.61
N LEU A 101 -21.46 -12.72 1.61
CA LEU A 101 -21.04 -11.53 0.89
C LEU A 101 -20.41 -11.97 -0.42
N SER A 102 -20.92 -11.48 -1.54
CA SER A 102 -20.35 -11.78 -2.85
C SER A 102 -19.13 -10.90 -3.15
N ALA A 103 -18.21 -11.42 -3.95
CA ALA A 103 -17.21 -10.61 -4.63
C ALA A 103 -17.90 -9.49 -5.44
N GLY A 104 -17.29 -8.31 -5.47
CA GLY A 104 -17.88 -7.11 -6.08
C GLY A 104 -18.84 -6.33 -5.16
N THR A 105 -18.98 -6.69 -3.89
CA THR A 105 -19.70 -5.88 -2.90
C THR A 105 -18.98 -4.54 -2.73
N GLU A 106 -19.70 -3.43 -2.92
CA GLU A 106 -19.14 -2.08 -2.85
C GLU A 106 -19.22 -1.51 -1.42
N VAL A 107 -18.09 -0.96 -0.98
CA VAL A 107 -17.93 -0.15 0.24
C VAL A 107 -17.24 1.16 -0.14
N ALA A 108 -17.36 2.21 0.68
CA ALA A 108 -16.78 3.50 0.36
C ALA A 108 -16.36 4.29 1.60
N THR A 109 -15.56 5.32 1.37
CA THR A 109 -15.34 6.36 2.36
C THR A 109 -16.61 7.18 2.62
N ALA A 110 -16.71 7.79 3.80
CA ALA A 110 -17.77 8.75 4.07
C ALA A 110 -17.68 9.96 3.13
N ARG A 111 -18.82 10.51 2.73
CA ARG A 111 -18.87 11.69 1.88
C ARG A 111 -18.43 12.93 2.67
N GLY A 112 -17.29 13.51 2.32
CA GLY A 112 -16.88 14.83 2.80
C GLY A 112 -17.63 15.96 2.09
N GLU A 113 -17.56 17.19 2.62
CA GLU A 113 -18.21 18.36 2.01
C GLU A 113 -17.64 18.73 0.61
N ALA A 114 -16.41 18.29 0.30
CA ALA A 114 -15.69 18.68 -0.93
C ALA A 114 -15.16 17.51 -1.79
N GLU A 115 -15.13 16.27 -1.28
CA GLU A 115 -14.52 15.12 -1.97
C GLU A 115 -15.55 14.06 -2.33
N GLU A 116 -15.39 13.45 -3.52
CA GLU A 116 -16.19 12.30 -3.91
C GLU A 116 -15.81 11.08 -3.08
N PRO A 117 -16.77 10.24 -2.67
CA PRO A 117 -16.48 9.02 -1.93
C PRO A 117 -15.60 8.09 -2.76
N VAL A 118 -14.51 7.61 -2.16
CA VAL A 118 -13.62 6.61 -2.75
C VAL A 118 -14.27 5.24 -2.56
N VAL A 119 -14.47 4.51 -3.65
CA VAL A 119 -15.22 3.24 -3.66
C VAL A 119 -14.25 2.06 -3.72
N PHE A 120 -14.49 1.03 -2.93
CA PHE A 120 -13.75 -0.22 -2.95
C PHE A 120 -14.71 -1.37 -3.22
N THR A 121 -14.22 -2.44 -3.85
CA THR A 121 -14.98 -3.66 -4.08
C THR A 121 -14.32 -4.85 -3.39
N THR A 122 -15.13 -5.77 -2.86
CA THR A 122 -14.63 -7.05 -2.34
C THR A 122 -14.03 -7.90 -3.45
N SER A 123 -12.84 -8.47 -3.22
CA SER A 123 -12.14 -9.27 -4.24
C SER A 123 -12.64 -10.71 -4.33
N GLU A 124 -13.22 -11.23 -3.25
CA GLU A 124 -13.61 -12.63 -3.08
C GLU A 124 -14.97 -12.74 -2.37
N ASP A 125 -15.63 -13.88 -2.54
CA ASP A 125 -16.81 -14.22 -1.75
C ASP A 125 -16.41 -14.49 -0.29
N LEU A 126 -17.15 -13.91 0.65
CA LEU A 126 -16.96 -14.11 2.09
C LEU A 126 -18.20 -14.79 2.71
N PRO A 127 -18.11 -16.06 3.11
CA PRO A 127 -19.11 -16.70 3.95
C PRO A 127 -18.89 -16.34 5.43
N ILE A 128 -19.81 -15.57 6.02
CA ILE A 128 -19.83 -15.33 7.47
C ILE A 128 -20.58 -16.48 8.12
N VAL A 129 -19.81 -17.47 8.58
CA VAL A 129 -20.34 -18.72 9.13
C VAL A 129 -20.78 -18.51 10.59
N PRO A 130 -22.02 -18.87 10.96
CA PRO A 130 -22.46 -18.77 12.34
C PRO A 130 -21.70 -19.76 13.22
N SER A 131 -21.44 -19.37 14.45
CA SER A 131 -20.70 -20.20 15.40
C SER A 131 -21.29 -20.09 16.79
N GLU A 132 -21.04 -21.12 17.58
CA GLU A 132 -21.38 -21.20 19.00
C GLU A 132 -20.31 -21.96 19.76
N LEU A 133 -20.30 -21.85 21.09
CA LEU A 133 -19.41 -22.65 21.93
C LEU A 133 -19.97 -24.06 22.09
N VAL A 134 -19.30 -25.07 21.53
CA VAL A 134 -19.66 -26.48 21.73
C VAL A 134 -18.74 -27.21 22.70
N ARG A 135 -17.51 -26.72 22.90
CA ARG A 135 -16.54 -27.29 23.84
C ARG A 135 -15.68 -26.24 24.52
N LEU A 136 -15.42 -26.44 25.81
CA LEU A 136 -14.41 -25.69 26.56
C LEU A 136 -13.34 -26.66 27.06
N VAL A 137 -12.08 -26.42 26.74
CA VAL A 137 -10.95 -27.26 27.17
C VAL A 137 -9.89 -26.39 27.85
N THR A 138 -9.43 -26.80 29.03
CA THR A 138 -8.26 -26.20 29.69
C THR A 138 -7.03 -27.04 29.41
N ALA A 139 -5.95 -26.42 28.95
CA ALA A 139 -4.69 -27.05 28.59
C ALA A 139 -3.53 -26.37 29.33
N PRO A 140 -3.04 -26.95 30.44
CA PRO A 140 -1.86 -26.42 31.10
C PRO A 140 -0.62 -26.59 30.20
N LYS A 141 0.40 -25.75 30.41
CA LYS A 141 1.69 -25.85 29.71
C LYS A 141 2.29 -27.25 29.80
N THR A 142 2.20 -27.84 31.00
CA THR A 142 2.63 -29.20 31.30
C THR A 142 1.48 -29.97 31.94
N GLY A 143 1.04 -31.03 31.30
CA GLY A 143 -0.06 -31.88 31.77
C GLY A 143 -1.07 -32.21 30.69
N ASP A 144 -2.14 -32.89 31.09
CA ASP A 144 -3.18 -33.33 30.17
C ASP A 144 -4.24 -32.24 29.93
N GLN A 145 -4.72 -32.17 28.69
CA GLN A 145 -5.88 -31.36 28.34
C GLN A 145 -7.14 -31.90 29.02
N THR A 146 -7.94 -31.01 29.61
CA THR A 146 -9.16 -31.40 30.33
C THR A 146 -10.38 -30.73 29.71
N ASP A 147 -11.38 -31.54 29.31
CA ASP A 147 -12.69 -31.05 28.88
C ASP A 147 -13.47 -30.50 30.08
N ARG A 148 -13.84 -29.22 30.02
CA ARG A 148 -14.58 -28.46 31.03
C ARG A 148 -16.03 -28.18 30.64
N THR A 149 -16.48 -28.67 29.49
CA THR A 149 -17.82 -28.40 28.93
C THR A 149 -18.94 -28.83 29.90
N GLY A 150 -18.86 -30.03 30.46
CA GLY A 150 -19.86 -30.54 31.41
C GLY A 150 -19.92 -29.73 32.72
N PRO A 151 -18.78 -29.51 33.41
CA PRO A 151 -18.71 -28.62 34.58
C PRO A 151 -19.21 -27.20 34.33
N LEU A 152 -18.85 -26.58 33.18
CA LEU A 152 -19.30 -25.25 32.80
C LEU A 152 -20.83 -25.22 32.62
N GLY A 153 -21.40 -26.19 31.91
CA GLY A 153 -22.85 -26.31 31.72
C GLY A 153 -23.63 -26.58 33.02
N ALA A 154 -22.96 -27.03 34.08
CA ALA A 154 -23.52 -27.15 35.43
C ALA A 154 -23.38 -25.86 36.27
N GLY A 155 -22.85 -24.78 35.69
CA GLY A 155 -22.67 -23.47 36.33
C GLY A 155 -21.56 -23.42 37.39
N LYS A 156 -20.57 -24.32 37.29
CA LYS A 156 -19.39 -24.32 38.18
C LYS A 156 -18.36 -23.31 37.71
N ASP A 157 -17.64 -22.72 38.65
CA ASP A 157 -16.49 -21.86 38.35
C ASP A 157 -15.34 -22.71 37.80
N ILE A 158 -14.94 -22.42 36.56
CA ILE A 158 -13.88 -23.13 35.84
C ILE A 158 -12.62 -22.27 35.85
N PRO A 159 -11.49 -22.75 36.42
CA PRO A 159 -10.22 -22.03 36.29
C PRO A 159 -9.78 -22.03 34.83
N CYS A 160 -9.45 -20.85 34.29
CA CYS A 160 -9.03 -20.69 32.91
C CYS A 160 -7.66 -21.34 32.65
N PHE A 161 -6.77 -21.27 33.63
CA PHE A 161 -5.39 -21.74 33.57
C PHE A 161 -5.02 -22.59 34.79
N SER A 162 -3.75 -22.99 34.91
CA SER A 162 -3.22 -23.68 36.09
C SER A 162 -3.41 -22.81 37.35
N PRO A 163 -3.50 -23.37 38.58
CA PRO A 163 -3.74 -22.61 39.81
C PRO A 163 -2.80 -21.41 40.00
N ARG A 164 -1.54 -21.56 39.58
CA ARG A 164 -0.61 -20.47 39.31
C ARG A 164 -0.37 -20.45 37.80
N PRO A 165 -0.95 -19.49 37.06
CA PRO A 165 -0.82 -19.47 35.61
C PRO A 165 0.65 -19.42 35.19
N GLU A 166 1.02 -20.20 34.19
CA GLU A 166 2.36 -20.16 33.59
C GLU A 166 2.29 -19.76 32.11
N PRO A 167 3.31 -19.08 31.57
CA PRO A 167 3.40 -18.85 30.14
C PRO A 167 3.30 -20.17 29.36
N GLY A 168 2.29 -20.27 28.49
CA GLY A 168 1.93 -21.48 27.74
C GLY A 168 0.64 -22.17 28.21
N ASP A 169 0.14 -21.86 29.41
CA ASP A 169 -1.21 -22.28 29.81
C ASP A 169 -2.25 -21.71 28.85
N ALA A 170 -3.27 -22.50 28.55
CA ALA A 170 -4.27 -22.13 27.57
C ALA A 170 -5.68 -22.60 27.91
N MET A 171 -6.65 -21.81 27.46
CA MET A 171 -8.06 -22.15 27.43
C MET A 171 -8.51 -22.19 25.96
N LEU A 172 -9.10 -23.29 25.55
CA LEU A 172 -9.49 -23.57 24.17
C LEU A 172 -11.01 -23.60 24.05
N PHE A 173 -11.51 -22.93 23.02
CA PHE A 173 -12.91 -22.80 22.67
C PHE A 173 -13.14 -23.57 21.38
N GLY A 174 -13.92 -24.65 21.48
CA GLY A 174 -14.27 -25.50 20.36
C GLY A 174 -15.59 -25.04 19.76
N LEU A 175 -15.54 -24.78 18.46
CA LEU A 175 -16.64 -24.33 17.61
C LEU A 175 -17.15 -25.50 16.75
N PRO A 176 -18.44 -25.52 16.37
CA PRO A 176 -19.02 -26.62 15.61
C PRO A 176 -18.33 -26.86 14.26
N THR A 177 -17.81 -25.79 13.65
CA THR A 177 -17.02 -25.82 12.42
C THR A 177 -15.93 -24.74 12.47
N ALA A 178 -14.99 -24.80 11.53
CA ALA A 178 -14.06 -23.71 11.31
C ALA A 178 -14.78 -22.48 10.74
N VAL A 179 -14.32 -21.31 11.16
CA VAL A 179 -14.90 -19.99 10.82
C VAL A 179 -13.83 -19.07 10.23
N PRO A 180 -13.24 -19.42 9.06
CA PRO A 180 -12.20 -18.60 8.44
C PRO A 180 -12.72 -17.21 8.12
N ARG A 181 -11.88 -16.18 8.31
CA ARG A 181 -12.23 -14.76 8.10
C ARG A 181 -13.42 -14.25 8.92
N CYS A 182 -13.94 -15.01 9.88
CA CYS A 182 -15.04 -14.55 10.71
C CYS A 182 -14.55 -13.70 11.89
N ILE A 183 -15.39 -12.78 12.32
CA ILE A 183 -15.20 -12.01 13.55
C ILE A 183 -16.09 -12.65 14.60
N VAL A 184 -15.47 -13.08 15.69
CA VAL A 184 -16.12 -13.86 16.73
C VAL A 184 -16.04 -13.11 18.04
N ALA A 185 -17.19 -12.93 18.67
CA ALA A 185 -17.28 -12.43 20.04
C ALA A 185 -17.17 -13.60 21.01
N VAL A 186 -16.28 -13.49 21.99
CA VAL A 186 -16.15 -14.43 23.11
C VAL A 186 -16.57 -13.73 24.38
N ARG A 187 -17.78 -14.02 24.85
CA ARG A 187 -18.35 -13.45 26.06
C ARG A 187 -18.10 -14.38 27.24
N LEU A 188 -17.60 -13.81 28.32
CA LEU A 188 -17.15 -14.55 29.51
C LEU A 188 -17.70 -13.90 30.78
N ASP A 189 -18.30 -14.69 31.68
CA ASP A 189 -18.54 -14.28 33.08
C ASP A 189 -17.29 -14.60 33.91
N SER A 190 -16.27 -13.75 33.79
CA SER A 190 -14.96 -13.93 34.45
C SER A 190 -14.90 -13.28 35.84
N ARG A 191 -14.19 -13.94 36.76
CA ARG A 191 -13.93 -13.48 38.13
C ARG A 191 -12.48 -13.70 38.51
N VAL A 192 -11.97 -12.83 39.38
CA VAL A 192 -10.60 -12.89 39.92
C VAL A 192 -10.67 -13.21 41.41
N GLU A 193 -9.85 -14.15 41.86
CA GLU A 193 -9.72 -14.50 43.28
C GLU A 193 -8.47 -13.86 43.97
N GLY A 194 -7.62 -13.11 43.22
CA GLY A 194 -6.42 -12.42 43.72
C GLY A 194 -6.07 -11.06 43.05
N VAL A 195 -4.78 -10.69 43.01
CA VAL A 195 -4.30 -9.47 42.32
C VAL A 195 -4.20 -9.77 40.82
N GLY A 196 -5.05 -9.12 40.02
CA GLY A 196 -5.14 -9.31 38.57
C GLY A 196 -4.03 -8.61 37.77
N VAL A 197 -4.05 -8.83 36.45
CA VAL A 197 -3.15 -8.19 35.47
C VAL A 197 -3.58 -6.74 35.15
N ASP A 198 -2.73 -5.93 34.50
CA ASP A 198 -3.17 -4.63 33.96
C ASP A 198 -4.24 -4.88 32.89
N PRO A 199 -5.48 -4.41 33.07
CA PRO A 199 -6.56 -4.62 32.10
C PRO A 199 -6.27 -4.09 30.69
N ARG A 200 -5.37 -3.12 30.56
CA ARG A 200 -5.01 -2.50 29.28
C ARG A 200 -3.88 -3.24 28.57
N GLN A 201 -3.18 -4.12 29.27
CA GLN A 201 -2.08 -4.89 28.73
C GLN A 201 -2.05 -6.26 29.43
N PRO A 202 -3.03 -7.14 29.16
CA PRO A 202 -3.02 -8.47 29.73
C PRO A 202 -1.97 -9.37 29.05
N PRO A 203 -1.29 -10.26 29.78
CA PRO A 203 -0.32 -11.21 29.22
C PRO A 203 -1.05 -12.40 28.58
N LEU A 204 -1.92 -12.12 27.61
CA LEU A 204 -2.74 -13.07 26.88
C LEU A 204 -2.57 -12.88 25.38
N VAL A 205 -2.65 -13.98 24.63
CA VAL A 205 -2.75 -13.97 23.18
C VAL A 205 -3.88 -14.88 22.75
N TRP A 206 -4.65 -14.43 21.76
CA TRP A 206 -5.67 -15.25 21.11
C TRP A 206 -5.11 -15.85 19.84
N GLU A 207 -5.39 -17.12 19.59
CA GLU A 207 -4.84 -17.87 18.46
C GLU A 207 -5.92 -18.76 17.83
N ALA A 208 -5.80 -19.01 16.54
CA ALA A 208 -6.62 -19.96 15.79
C ALA A 208 -5.74 -21.00 15.12
N TRP A 209 -6.27 -22.20 14.92
CA TRP A 209 -5.55 -23.28 14.24
C TRP A 209 -5.64 -23.15 12.71
N ASP A 210 -4.52 -23.01 12.01
CA ASP A 210 -4.49 -22.84 10.54
C ASP A 210 -4.34 -24.14 9.74
N GLY A 211 -4.25 -25.29 10.42
CA GLY A 211 -4.02 -26.60 9.82
C GLY A 211 -2.62 -27.16 10.09
N ALA A 212 -1.65 -26.28 10.36
CA ALA A 212 -0.26 -26.65 10.66
C ALA A 212 0.20 -26.15 12.03
N ARG A 213 -0.22 -24.94 12.41
CA ARG A 213 0.20 -24.27 13.65
C ARG A 213 -0.92 -23.39 14.22
N TRP A 214 -0.68 -22.92 15.43
CA TRP A 214 -1.48 -21.86 16.04
C TRP A 214 -0.99 -20.52 15.51
N VAL A 215 -1.90 -19.75 14.94
CA VAL A 215 -1.65 -18.41 14.41
C VAL A 215 -2.34 -17.39 15.30
N GLU A 216 -1.61 -16.35 15.68
CA GLU A 216 -2.13 -15.25 16.46
C GLU A 216 -3.29 -14.55 15.74
N CYS A 217 -4.36 -14.31 16.49
CA CYS A 217 -5.52 -13.56 16.06
C CYS A 217 -5.37 -12.13 16.56
N ALA A 218 -5.62 -11.17 15.68
CA ALA A 218 -5.88 -9.81 16.13
C ALA A 218 -7.11 -9.82 17.06
N THR A 219 -7.10 -8.93 18.05
CA THR A 219 -8.23 -8.74 18.96
C THR A 219 -8.73 -7.31 18.89
N GLY A 220 -10.04 -7.14 19.05
CA GLY A 220 -10.66 -5.82 19.23
C GLY A 220 -10.61 -5.41 20.69
N ASP A 221 -11.61 -4.64 21.12
CA ASP A 221 -11.72 -4.26 22.53
C ASP A 221 -11.91 -5.50 23.43
N ASP A 222 -11.04 -5.65 24.42
CA ASP A 222 -11.17 -6.61 25.51
C ASP A 222 -11.82 -5.91 26.72
N THR A 223 -13.13 -6.11 26.88
CA THR A 223 -13.88 -5.54 28.01
C THR A 223 -13.80 -6.41 29.27
N THR A 224 -13.28 -7.64 29.17
CA THR A 224 -12.96 -8.49 30.32
C THR A 224 -11.74 -7.96 31.08
N GLY A 225 -10.92 -7.14 30.43
CA GLY A 225 -9.72 -6.55 31.00
C GLY A 225 -8.70 -7.62 31.39
N GLY A 226 -8.43 -8.58 30.51
CA GLY A 226 -7.60 -9.74 30.84
C GLY A 226 -8.31 -10.74 31.75
N LEU A 227 -9.56 -11.09 31.44
CA LEU A 227 -10.36 -12.04 32.24
C LEU A 227 -10.57 -11.60 33.70
N ASN A 228 -10.49 -10.29 33.97
CA ASN A 228 -10.60 -9.74 35.32
C ASN A 228 -12.06 -9.43 35.74
N ARG A 229 -12.97 -9.34 34.77
CA ARG A 229 -14.39 -9.05 35.00
C ARG A 229 -15.24 -9.65 33.89
N PRO A 230 -16.57 -9.75 34.09
CA PRO A 230 -17.47 -10.15 33.02
C PRO A 230 -17.37 -9.19 31.84
N GLY A 231 -17.31 -9.74 30.64
CA GLY A 231 -17.13 -8.94 29.43
C GLY A 231 -17.04 -9.81 28.19
N GLU A 232 -16.55 -9.20 27.14
CA GLU A 232 -16.41 -9.76 25.81
C GLU A 232 -15.05 -9.40 25.22
N VAL A 233 -14.50 -10.32 24.45
CA VAL A 233 -13.33 -10.12 23.60
C VAL A 233 -13.74 -10.37 22.16
N ILE A 234 -13.48 -9.41 21.29
CA ILE A 234 -13.64 -9.58 19.84
C ILE A 234 -12.38 -10.21 19.26
N VAL A 235 -12.53 -11.34 18.57
CA VAL A 235 -11.43 -12.10 17.97
C VAL A 235 -11.60 -12.12 16.45
N PHE A 236 -10.59 -11.63 15.74
CA PHE A 236 -10.56 -11.62 14.28
C PHE A 236 -9.87 -12.89 13.79
N VAL A 237 -10.66 -13.83 13.27
CA VAL A 237 -10.18 -15.18 12.94
C VAL A 237 -9.50 -15.18 11.56
N PRO A 238 -8.26 -15.69 11.42
CA PRO A 238 -7.52 -15.66 10.18
C PRO A 238 -8.17 -16.50 9.07
N ALA A 239 -7.84 -16.18 7.82
CA ALA A 239 -8.38 -16.86 6.63
C ALA A 239 -8.04 -18.37 6.57
N GLY A 240 -6.93 -18.78 7.16
CA GLY A 240 -6.50 -20.18 7.20
C GLY A 240 -7.19 -21.05 8.26
N HIS A 241 -8.08 -20.49 9.10
CA HIS A 241 -8.66 -21.24 10.21
C HIS A 241 -9.38 -22.52 9.72
N THR A 242 -8.97 -23.66 10.28
CA THR A 242 -9.50 -24.98 9.92
C THR A 242 -9.71 -25.85 11.16
N ALA A 243 -10.49 -26.92 11.00
CA ALA A 243 -10.83 -27.81 12.09
C ALA A 243 -9.63 -28.70 12.49
N SER A 244 -9.48 -28.92 13.79
CA SER A 244 -8.46 -29.82 14.37
C SER A 244 -9.06 -30.73 15.44
N VAL A 245 -8.31 -31.75 15.84
CA VAL A 245 -8.70 -32.66 16.93
C VAL A 245 -7.92 -32.30 18.18
N VAL A 246 -8.63 -31.83 19.20
CA VAL A 246 -8.09 -31.49 20.53
C VAL A 246 -8.92 -32.23 21.57
N ALA A 247 -8.28 -32.82 22.58
CA ALA A 247 -8.95 -33.66 23.59
C ALA A 247 -9.95 -34.69 22.98
N GLY A 248 -9.60 -35.27 21.82
CA GLY A 248 -10.43 -36.26 21.12
C GLY A 248 -11.65 -35.70 20.37
N THR A 249 -11.83 -34.37 20.31
CA THR A 249 -12.96 -33.74 19.61
C THR A 249 -12.50 -32.95 18.39
N ARG A 250 -13.12 -33.22 17.23
CA ARG A 250 -12.94 -32.41 16.01
C ARG A 250 -13.81 -31.16 16.10
N ALA A 251 -13.19 -29.99 16.09
CA ALA A 251 -13.86 -28.69 16.15
C ALA A 251 -13.00 -27.61 15.46
N GLY A 252 -13.59 -26.46 15.17
CA GLY A 252 -12.81 -25.23 14.91
C GLY A 252 -12.33 -24.69 16.24
N TRP A 253 -11.01 -24.62 16.46
CA TRP A 253 -10.49 -24.27 17.78
C TRP A 253 -9.91 -22.87 17.80
N LEU A 254 -10.42 -22.05 18.72
CA LEU A 254 -9.78 -20.82 19.18
C LEU A 254 -9.08 -21.08 20.52
N ARG A 255 -7.96 -20.42 20.76
CA ARG A 255 -7.14 -20.61 21.96
C ARG A 255 -6.75 -19.27 22.56
N CYS A 256 -7.11 -19.06 23.81
CA CYS A 256 -6.56 -17.99 24.65
C CYS A 256 -5.38 -18.57 25.44
N ARG A 257 -4.17 -18.05 25.23
CA ARG A 257 -2.93 -18.56 25.82
C ARG A 257 -2.22 -17.48 26.63
N VAL A 258 -1.67 -17.87 27.78
CA VAL A 258 -0.85 -16.99 28.63
C VAL A 258 0.51 -16.77 27.98
N THR A 259 0.93 -15.51 27.87
CA THR A 259 2.24 -15.11 27.35
C THR A 259 3.23 -14.81 28.49
N PRO A 260 4.55 -14.85 28.22
CA PRO A 260 5.53 -14.36 29.19
C PRO A 260 5.28 -12.88 29.50
N PRO A 261 5.28 -12.45 30.77
CA PRO A 261 5.13 -11.04 31.11
C PRO A 261 6.33 -10.21 30.63
N GLU A 262 6.06 -9.00 30.15
CA GLU A 262 7.08 -8.00 29.88
C GLU A 262 7.75 -7.50 31.18
N PRO A 263 8.99 -6.97 31.13
CA PRO A 263 9.66 -6.44 32.30
C PRO A 263 8.82 -5.34 33.01
N GLY A 264 8.39 -5.62 34.24
CA GLY A 264 7.58 -4.69 35.04
C GLY A 264 6.06 -4.81 34.84
N GLN A 265 5.60 -5.71 33.97
CA GLN A 265 4.17 -5.98 33.77
C GLN A 265 3.62 -6.83 34.93
N PRO A 266 2.50 -6.45 35.57
CA PRO A 266 1.80 -7.29 36.52
C PRO A 266 1.35 -8.60 35.88
N PHE A 267 1.47 -9.70 36.62
CA PHE A 267 1.13 -11.05 36.16
C PHE A 267 0.10 -11.71 37.07
N TYR A 268 -0.63 -12.70 36.55
CA TYR A 268 -1.64 -13.41 37.32
C TYR A 268 -1.04 -14.07 38.57
N SER A 269 -1.52 -13.69 39.75
CA SER A 269 -1.15 -14.36 41.01
C SER A 269 -1.90 -15.69 41.19
N GLU A 270 -3.12 -15.77 40.67
CA GLU A 270 -4.01 -16.92 40.70
C GLU A 270 -4.77 -17.01 39.36
N SER A 271 -5.26 -18.21 39.04
CA SER A 271 -6.04 -18.44 37.82
C SER A 271 -7.36 -17.67 37.87
N PRO A 272 -7.69 -16.83 36.86
CA PRO A 272 -9.04 -16.32 36.74
C PRO A 272 -10.01 -17.48 36.51
N THR A 273 -11.23 -17.33 36.98
CA THR A 273 -12.29 -18.32 36.80
C THR A 273 -13.36 -17.76 35.88
N ILE A 274 -14.00 -18.65 35.11
CA ILE A 274 -15.20 -18.34 34.34
C ILE A 274 -16.35 -19.22 34.78
N ARG A 275 -17.53 -18.62 34.89
CA ARG A 275 -18.76 -19.35 35.22
C ARG A 275 -19.60 -19.66 34.00
N GLU A 276 -19.56 -18.76 33.01
CA GLU A 276 -20.26 -18.87 31.74
C GLU A 276 -19.31 -18.43 30.62
N ALA A 277 -19.44 -19.10 29.47
CA ALA A 277 -18.74 -18.72 28.25
C ALA A 277 -19.69 -18.91 27.07
N GLU A 278 -19.81 -17.87 26.25
CA GLU A 278 -20.53 -17.90 24.98
C GLU A 278 -19.57 -17.47 23.87
N VAL A 279 -19.74 -18.08 22.72
CA VAL A 279 -19.06 -17.68 21.51
C VAL A 279 -20.11 -17.45 20.44
N PHE A 280 -20.02 -16.38 19.67
CA PHE A 280 -20.91 -16.19 18.52
C PHE A 280 -20.27 -15.31 17.44
N THR A 281 -20.62 -15.59 16.19
CA THR A 281 -20.13 -14.81 15.05
C THR A 281 -20.85 -13.47 14.98
N VAL A 282 -20.08 -12.39 14.95
CA VAL A 282 -20.58 -11.01 14.89
C VAL A 282 -20.23 -10.30 13.58
N GLY A 283 -19.44 -10.93 12.70
CA GLY A 283 -19.02 -10.31 11.46
C GLY A 283 -18.05 -11.17 10.67
N GLY A 284 -17.47 -10.58 9.63
CA GLY A 284 -16.39 -11.18 8.86
C GLY A 284 -15.50 -10.13 8.19
N THR A 285 -14.26 -10.50 7.91
CA THR A 285 -13.23 -9.64 7.34
C THR A 285 -13.00 -10.03 5.88
N ALA A 286 -13.19 -9.09 4.95
CA ALA A 286 -12.94 -9.30 3.52
C ALA A 286 -11.84 -8.38 2.99
N ALA A 287 -11.05 -8.89 2.05
CA ALA A 287 -10.15 -8.07 1.26
C ALA A 287 -10.95 -7.21 0.28
N VAL A 288 -10.60 -5.93 0.20
CA VAL A 288 -11.17 -4.97 -0.74
C VAL A 288 -10.08 -4.27 -1.54
N GLU A 289 -10.42 -3.85 -2.74
CA GLU A 289 -9.54 -3.12 -3.65
C GLU A 289 -10.22 -1.84 -4.15
N HIS A 290 -9.47 -0.75 -4.31
CA HIS A 290 -9.94 0.46 -5.01
C HIS A 290 -9.96 0.18 -6.53
N ALA A 291 -10.85 -0.69 -6.94
CA ALA A 291 -11.00 -1.16 -8.30
C ALA A 291 -12.44 -1.58 -8.53
N GLU A 292 -12.86 -1.54 -9.79
CA GLU A 292 -14.11 -2.11 -10.24
C GLU A 292 -13.82 -3.25 -11.21
N THR A 293 -14.59 -4.34 -11.11
CA THR A 293 -14.54 -5.44 -12.07
C THR A 293 -15.59 -5.24 -13.15
N VAL A 294 -15.16 -5.21 -14.40
CA VAL A 294 -16.04 -5.19 -15.58
C VAL A 294 -16.03 -6.58 -16.21
N VAL A 295 -17.21 -7.14 -16.49
CA VAL A 295 -17.38 -8.51 -17.01
C VAL A 295 -18.03 -8.53 -18.40
N ASP A 296 -17.76 -9.59 -19.15
CA ASP A 296 -18.33 -9.91 -20.46
C ASP A 296 -18.34 -8.75 -21.46
N VAL A 297 -17.17 -8.14 -21.68
CA VAL A 297 -17.03 -6.95 -22.51
C VAL A 297 -16.76 -7.33 -23.97
N PRO A 298 -17.67 -7.05 -24.91
CA PRO A 298 -17.43 -7.30 -26.33
C PRO A 298 -16.37 -6.33 -26.86
N LEU A 299 -15.40 -6.86 -27.63
CA LEU A 299 -14.39 -6.06 -28.32
C LEU A 299 -14.77 -5.78 -29.78
N GLY A 300 -15.51 -6.69 -30.42
CA GLY A 300 -15.93 -6.56 -31.82
C GLY A 300 -15.82 -7.88 -32.58
N GLU A 301 -15.78 -7.76 -33.91
CA GLU A 301 -15.67 -8.88 -34.86
C GLU A 301 -14.34 -8.79 -35.61
N SER A 302 -13.69 -9.94 -35.82
CA SER A 302 -12.44 -10.03 -36.58
C SER A 302 -12.69 -9.96 -38.09
N GLU A 303 -11.84 -9.20 -38.79
CA GLU A 303 -11.79 -9.16 -40.25
C GLU A 303 -10.94 -10.28 -40.86
N GLY A 304 -10.31 -11.12 -40.02
CA GLY A 304 -9.44 -12.22 -40.47
C GLY A 304 -8.07 -11.78 -40.98
N VAL A 305 -7.59 -10.60 -40.58
CA VAL A 305 -6.30 -10.03 -41.02
C VAL A 305 -5.34 -9.88 -39.85
N ALA A 306 -4.03 -9.94 -40.11
CA ALA A 306 -3.00 -9.78 -39.07
C ALA A 306 -2.93 -8.34 -38.55
N GLY A 307 -2.47 -8.16 -37.31
CA GLY A 307 -2.21 -6.84 -36.72
C GLY A 307 -3.46 -6.05 -36.31
N GLN A 308 -4.62 -6.70 -36.18
CA GLN A 308 -5.86 -6.07 -35.74
C GLN A 308 -5.75 -5.52 -34.31
N ARG A 309 -6.52 -4.48 -34.02
CA ARG A 309 -6.53 -3.80 -32.73
C ARG A 309 -7.96 -3.49 -32.31
N PHE A 310 -8.27 -3.74 -31.04
CA PHE A 310 -9.57 -3.46 -30.43
C PHE A 310 -9.36 -2.69 -29.14
N SER A 311 -10.38 -1.96 -28.67
CA SER A 311 -10.28 -1.17 -27.44
C SER A 311 -11.52 -1.31 -26.58
N VAL A 312 -11.35 -1.15 -25.28
CA VAL A 312 -12.45 -1.05 -24.31
C VAL A 312 -12.73 0.41 -23.96
N SER A 313 -13.94 0.69 -23.48
CA SER A 313 -14.37 2.06 -23.15
C SER A 313 -13.94 2.53 -21.77
N ARG A 314 -13.73 1.61 -20.81
CA ARG A 314 -13.31 1.96 -19.45
C ARG A 314 -11.82 1.67 -19.27
N VAL A 315 -11.09 2.73 -19.01
CA VAL A 315 -9.63 2.76 -18.89
C VAL A 315 -9.23 3.59 -17.67
N PRO A 316 -8.05 3.37 -17.10
CA PRO A 316 -7.05 2.35 -17.48
C PRO A 316 -7.44 0.94 -17.00
N LEU A 317 -6.85 -0.07 -17.62
CA LEU A 317 -6.91 -1.47 -17.18
C LEU A 317 -5.88 -1.67 -16.07
N LEU A 318 -6.29 -2.40 -15.05
CA LEU A 318 -5.42 -2.79 -13.96
C LEU A 318 -4.70 -4.09 -14.32
N MET A 319 -3.38 -4.04 -14.24
CA MET A 319 -2.49 -5.15 -14.61
C MET A 319 -1.83 -5.80 -13.40
N ASP A 320 -2.16 -5.37 -12.19
CA ASP A 320 -1.82 -6.12 -10.99
C ASP A 320 -2.60 -7.45 -10.98
N GLY A 321 -2.00 -8.52 -10.47
CA GLY A 321 -2.62 -9.84 -10.45
C GLY A 321 -2.68 -10.54 -11.82
N GLU A 322 -3.74 -11.31 -12.05
CA GLU A 322 -3.92 -12.02 -13.32
C GLU A 322 -4.28 -11.04 -14.45
N PRO A 323 -3.49 -10.99 -15.53
CA PRO A 323 -3.75 -10.08 -16.63
C PRO A 323 -5.03 -10.48 -17.38
N PRO A 324 -5.79 -9.51 -17.92
CA PRO A 324 -7.01 -9.82 -18.64
C PRO A 324 -6.72 -10.66 -19.88
N VAL A 325 -7.56 -11.65 -20.12
CA VAL A 325 -7.48 -12.51 -21.31
C VAL A 325 -8.52 -12.10 -22.34
N VAL A 326 -8.24 -12.39 -23.61
CA VAL A 326 -9.21 -12.24 -24.69
C VAL A 326 -9.77 -13.60 -25.06
N GLN A 327 -11.08 -13.68 -25.25
CA GLN A 327 -11.75 -14.85 -25.81
C GLN A 327 -12.19 -14.54 -27.24
N VAL A 328 -11.88 -15.46 -28.14
CA VAL A 328 -12.28 -15.41 -29.56
C VAL A 328 -13.18 -16.60 -29.86
N SER A 329 -14.33 -16.35 -30.49
CA SER A 329 -15.29 -17.40 -30.83
C SER A 329 -14.79 -18.26 -31.97
N THR A 330 -15.00 -19.57 -31.90
CA THR A 330 -14.81 -20.53 -32.99
C THR A 330 -16.02 -21.45 -33.11
N ALA A 331 -16.02 -22.34 -34.10
CA ALA A 331 -17.07 -23.35 -34.27
C ALA A 331 -17.19 -24.32 -33.08
N GLU A 332 -16.13 -24.49 -32.30
CA GLU A 332 -16.05 -25.41 -31.15
C GLU A 332 -16.26 -24.71 -29.80
N GLY A 333 -16.35 -23.38 -29.79
CA GLY A 333 -16.56 -22.57 -28.57
C GLY A 333 -15.59 -21.40 -28.47
N TRP A 334 -15.40 -20.89 -27.24
CA TRP A 334 -14.50 -19.77 -26.98
C TRP A 334 -13.07 -20.25 -26.78
N GLN A 335 -12.14 -19.70 -27.55
CA GLN A 335 -10.70 -19.93 -27.37
C GLN A 335 -10.06 -18.75 -26.64
N VAL A 336 -9.24 -19.07 -25.63
CA VAL A 336 -8.49 -18.08 -24.85
C VAL A 336 -7.21 -17.69 -25.57
N TRP A 337 -6.95 -16.39 -25.61
CA TRP A 337 -5.74 -15.74 -26.09
C TRP A 337 -4.96 -15.16 -24.91
N THR A 338 -3.69 -15.53 -24.80
CA THR A 338 -2.84 -15.23 -23.67
C THR A 338 -2.15 -13.87 -23.85
N PRO A 339 -2.17 -12.99 -22.84
CA PRO A 339 -1.44 -11.73 -22.89
C PRO A 339 0.06 -11.96 -22.91
N VAL A 340 0.78 -11.26 -23.78
CA VAL A 340 2.25 -11.24 -23.86
C VAL A 340 2.76 -9.80 -23.94
N GLU A 341 3.98 -9.58 -23.45
CA GLU A 341 4.65 -8.27 -23.53
C GLU A 341 4.96 -7.90 -24.99
N HIS A 342 5.46 -8.87 -25.76
CA HIS A 342 5.78 -8.72 -27.17
C HIS A 342 5.56 -10.01 -27.96
N PHE A 343 5.38 -9.89 -29.26
CA PHE A 343 5.22 -11.05 -30.15
C PHE A 343 6.54 -11.68 -30.63
N GLY A 344 7.71 -11.14 -30.25
CA GLY A 344 9.00 -11.57 -30.80
C GLY A 344 9.32 -13.06 -30.63
N ALA A 345 8.82 -13.69 -29.57
CA ALA A 345 8.98 -15.12 -29.28
C ALA A 345 7.80 -15.99 -29.77
N SER A 346 6.79 -15.39 -30.37
CA SER A 346 5.56 -16.07 -30.77
C SER A 346 5.70 -16.76 -32.12
N SER A 347 5.12 -17.95 -32.22
CA SER A 347 5.01 -18.77 -33.43
C SER A 347 3.66 -18.54 -34.11
N PRO A 348 3.49 -18.83 -35.42
CA PRO A 348 2.25 -18.58 -36.15
C PRO A 348 0.97 -19.24 -35.59
N GLY A 349 1.08 -20.27 -34.75
CA GLY A 349 -0.05 -20.92 -34.09
C GLY A 349 -0.38 -20.37 -32.70
N ASP A 350 0.45 -19.47 -32.16
CA ASP A 350 0.32 -18.99 -30.79
C ASP A 350 -0.80 -17.96 -30.69
N ARG A 351 -1.78 -18.24 -29.84
CA ARG A 351 -2.90 -17.34 -29.54
C ARG A 351 -2.47 -16.30 -28.52
N HIS A 352 -1.73 -15.31 -28.98
CA HIS A 352 -1.19 -14.25 -28.15
C HIS A 352 -1.84 -12.90 -28.43
N VAL A 353 -2.01 -12.09 -27.40
CA VAL A 353 -2.51 -10.72 -27.49
C VAL A 353 -1.57 -9.79 -26.71
N ARG A 354 -1.36 -8.57 -27.17
CA ARG A 354 -0.64 -7.55 -26.41
C ARG A 354 -1.63 -6.53 -25.88
N ILE A 355 -1.47 -6.10 -24.64
CA ILE A 355 -2.39 -5.20 -23.96
C ILE A 355 -1.66 -3.89 -23.65
N ASP A 356 -2.20 -2.78 -24.14
CA ASP A 356 -1.89 -1.45 -23.62
C ASP A 356 -2.93 -1.11 -22.57
N ALA A 357 -2.53 -1.21 -21.30
CA ALA A 357 -3.41 -1.01 -20.18
C ALA A 357 -3.87 0.44 -20.00
N VAL A 358 -3.09 1.42 -20.48
CA VAL A 358 -3.42 2.84 -20.29
C VAL A 358 -4.44 3.29 -21.33
N SER A 359 -4.28 2.86 -22.59
CA SER A 359 -5.24 3.15 -23.66
C SER A 359 -6.40 2.15 -23.74
N GLY A 360 -6.25 0.98 -23.11
CA GLY A 360 -7.19 -0.13 -23.21
C GLY A 360 -7.19 -0.82 -24.56
N GLU A 361 -6.09 -0.73 -25.31
CA GLU A 361 -5.91 -1.39 -26.61
C GLU A 361 -5.48 -2.86 -26.44
N PHE A 362 -6.15 -3.76 -27.13
CA PHE A 362 -5.78 -5.15 -27.33
C PHE A 362 -5.31 -5.32 -28.77
N ALA A 363 -4.00 -5.51 -28.95
CA ALA A 363 -3.37 -5.69 -30.24
C ALA A 363 -3.14 -7.18 -30.53
N PHE A 364 -3.47 -7.61 -31.74
CA PHE A 364 -3.25 -8.96 -32.24
C PHE A 364 -1.93 -9.05 -33.03
N PRO A 365 -1.38 -10.27 -33.17
CA PRO A 365 -0.08 -10.47 -33.80
C PRO A 365 0.00 -9.92 -35.23
N PRO A 366 1.08 -9.20 -35.58
CA PRO A 366 1.30 -8.72 -36.94
C PRO A 366 1.91 -9.81 -37.83
N GLU A 367 1.83 -9.56 -39.14
CA GLU A 367 2.62 -10.27 -40.14
C GLU A 367 3.63 -9.28 -40.73
N VAL A 368 4.92 -9.63 -40.68
CA VAL A 368 6.01 -8.74 -41.08
C VAL A 368 6.75 -9.35 -42.27
N ARG A 369 7.08 -8.49 -43.24
CA ARG A 369 7.90 -8.87 -44.40
C ARG A 369 9.37 -8.97 -43.99
N GLU A 370 9.98 -10.13 -44.20
CA GLU A 370 11.41 -10.35 -43.95
C GLU A 370 12.27 -9.82 -45.12
N PRO A 371 13.60 -9.62 -44.92
CA PRO A 371 14.49 -9.09 -45.95
C PRO A 371 14.54 -9.91 -47.25
N ASP A 372 14.24 -11.21 -47.17
CA ASP A 372 14.15 -12.12 -48.31
C ASP A 372 12.82 -12.01 -49.08
N GLY A 373 11.90 -11.16 -48.61
CA GLY A 373 10.59 -10.93 -49.20
C GLY A 373 9.51 -11.93 -48.76
N THR A 374 9.83 -12.88 -47.88
CA THR A 374 8.83 -13.75 -47.26
C THR A 374 8.03 -12.99 -46.21
N MET A 375 6.84 -13.48 -45.88
CA MET A 375 6.03 -12.95 -44.79
C MET A 375 6.12 -13.88 -43.59
N ARG A 376 6.36 -13.31 -42.42
CA ARG A 376 6.43 -14.03 -41.15
C ARG A 376 5.30 -13.58 -40.25
N ALA A 377 4.47 -14.53 -39.84
CA ALA A 377 3.47 -14.34 -38.81
C ALA A 377 4.12 -14.47 -37.41
N TYR A 378 3.84 -13.51 -36.54
CA TYR A 378 4.32 -13.50 -35.15
C TYR A 378 3.23 -13.96 -34.16
N GLY A 379 2.37 -14.86 -34.60
CA GLY A 379 1.22 -15.32 -33.82
C GLY A 379 0.04 -15.68 -34.71
N ALA A 380 -0.97 -16.31 -34.11
CA ALA A 380 -2.21 -16.64 -34.78
C ALA A 380 -3.00 -15.37 -35.15
N VAL A 381 -3.87 -15.50 -36.15
CA VAL A 381 -4.84 -14.47 -36.54
C VAL A 381 -6.25 -14.97 -36.26
N PRO A 382 -7.11 -14.23 -35.55
CA PRO A 382 -8.50 -14.62 -35.34
C PRO A 382 -9.24 -14.77 -36.68
N GLU A 383 -10.01 -15.84 -36.86
CA GLU A 383 -10.76 -16.08 -38.10
C GLU A 383 -11.72 -14.93 -38.44
N LYS A 384 -11.95 -14.70 -39.73
CA LYS A 384 -12.92 -13.69 -40.17
C LYS A 384 -14.32 -14.02 -39.65
N GLY A 385 -14.99 -13.03 -39.05
CA GLY A 385 -16.30 -13.18 -38.45
C GLY A 385 -16.29 -13.68 -37.01
N ALA A 386 -15.13 -14.02 -36.46
CA ALA A 386 -15.02 -14.40 -35.06
C ALA A 386 -15.32 -13.21 -34.16
N GLN A 387 -16.21 -13.40 -33.19
CA GLN A 387 -16.52 -12.43 -32.14
C GLN A 387 -15.41 -12.47 -31.09
N LEU A 388 -15.03 -11.29 -30.58
CA LEU A 388 -14.02 -11.11 -29.56
C LEU A 388 -14.62 -10.50 -28.31
N ARG A 389 -14.21 -10.99 -27.14
CA ARG A 389 -14.60 -10.41 -25.85
C ARG A 389 -13.50 -10.50 -24.80
N VAL A 390 -13.56 -9.63 -23.82
CA VAL A 390 -12.79 -9.73 -22.57
C VAL A 390 -13.76 -10.23 -21.49
N PRO A 391 -13.63 -11.47 -20.99
CA PRO A 391 -14.56 -12.03 -20.01
C PRO A 391 -14.59 -11.23 -18.71
N ARG A 392 -13.45 -10.68 -18.32
CA ARG A 392 -13.25 -9.90 -17.09
C ARG A 392 -11.99 -9.05 -17.24
N TYR A 393 -12.07 -7.79 -16.84
CA TYR A 393 -10.92 -6.96 -16.49
C TYR A 393 -11.25 -6.07 -15.31
N ARG A 394 -10.23 -5.49 -14.69
CA ARG A 394 -10.38 -4.52 -13.60
C ARG A 394 -9.96 -3.14 -14.09
N THR A 395 -10.62 -2.10 -13.58
CA THR A 395 -10.32 -0.70 -13.89
C THR A 395 -10.44 0.15 -12.61
N GLY A 396 -9.79 1.32 -12.60
CA GLY A 396 -9.69 2.19 -11.42
C GLY A 396 -8.26 2.28 -10.90
N GLY A 397 -8.07 2.10 -9.60
CA GLY A 397 -6.79 2.26 -8.92
C GLY A 397 -6.45 3.73 -8.65
N GLY A 398 -5.15 4.00 -8.44
CA GLY A 398 -4.66 5.35 -8.19
C GLY A 398 -4.46 5.67 -6.71
N SER A 399 -3.79 6.79 -6.47
CA SER A 399 -3.38 7.23 -5.14
C SER A 399 -4.56 7.65 -4.25
N ALA A 400 -5.69 8.04 -4.85
CA ALA A 400 -6.94 8.34 -4.14
C ALA A 400 -7.48 7.15 -3.33
N GLY A 401 -7.08 5.92 -3.68
CA GLY A 401 -7.42 4.72 -2.92
C GLY A 401 -6.67 4.58 -1.60
N ASN A 402 -5.60 5.36 -1.39
CA ASN A 402 -4.83 5.24 -0.15
C ASN A 402 -5.49 6.08 0.95
N VAL A 403 -6.32 5.42 1.74
CA VAL A 403 -7.14 6.07 2.78
C VAL A 403 -6.75 5.57 4.17
N ALA A 404 -6.90 6.43 5.18
CA ALA A 404 -6.52 6.12 6.55
C ALA A 404 -7.38 4.99 7.16
N ARG A 405 -6.94 4.46 8.30
CA ARG A 405 -7.74 3.60 9.17
C ARG A 405 -9.10 4.25 9.47
N GLY A 406 -10.17 3.46 9.46
CA GLY A 406 -11.54 3.90 9.74
C GLY A 406 -12.18 4.77 8.65
N ALA A 407 -11.45 5.15 7.59
CA ALA A 407 -11.99 5.99 6.53
C ALA A 407 -13.06 5.27 5.70
N ILE A 408 -12.87 3.98 5.40
CA ILE A 408 -13.85 3.14 4.70
C ILE A 408 -14.92 2.77 5.72
N SER A 409 -16.09 3.38 5.64
CA SER A 409 -17.13 3.28 6.68
C SER A 409 -18.55 3.19 6.14
N VAL A 410 -18.73 3.28 4.82
CA VAL A 410 -20.03 3.31 4.16
C VAL A 410 -20.23 2.04 3.34
N LEU A 411 -21.30 1.31 3.64
CA LEU A 411 -21.75 0.19 2.81
C LEU A 411 -22.57 0.74 1.63
N ARG A 412 -22.11 0.54 0.38
CA ARG A 412 -22.80 1.01 -0.85
C ARG A 412 -23.75 -0.05 -1.39
N SER A 413 -23.30 -1.30 -1.45
CA SER A 413 -24.15 -2.44 -1.80
C SER A 413 -24.96 -2.89 -0.60
N SER A 414 -26.28 -3.02 -0.75
CA SER A 414 -27.13 -3.56 0.33
C SER A 414 -26.84 -5.04 0.54
N VAL A 415 -26.25 -5.40 1.69
CA VAL A 415 -26.04 -6.79 2.11
C VAL A 415 -27.00 -7.10 3.26
N PRO A 416 -27.87 -8.13 3.15
CA PRO A 416 -28.75 -8.52 4.25
C PRO A 416 -27.99 -8.80 5.55
N TYR A 417 -28.59 -8.38 6.67
CA TYR A 417 -28.09 -8.60 8.04
C TYR A 417 -26.77 -7.91 8.41
N VAL A 418 -26.11 -7.21 7.48
CA VAL A 418 -24.92 -6.39 7.77
C VAL A 418 -25.35 -4.99 8.20
N ALA A 419 -24.90 -4.55 9.37
CA ALA A 419 -25.23 -3.25 9.95
C ALA A 419 -24.20 -2.16 9.66
N GLY A 420 -22.93 -2.55 9.46
CA GLY A 420 -21.85 -1.59 9.33
C GLY A 420 -20.61 -2.21 8.73
N VAL A 421 -19.68 -1.33 8.41
CA VAL A 421 -18.42 -1.69 7.79
C VAL A 421 -17.33 -0.73 8.26
N ASP A 422 -16.14 -1.22 8.57
CA ASP A 422 -14.97 -0.37 8.82
C ASP A 422 -13.66 -1.05 8.42
N ASN A 423 -12.63 -0.24 8.09
CA ASN A 423 -11.27 -0.74 7.89
C ASN A 423 -10.42 -0.53 9.15
N ARG A 424 -9.94 -1.62 9.76
CA ARG A 424 -9.02 -1.56 10.90
C ARG A 424 -7.65 -1.01 10.58
N GLU A 425 -7.23 -1.16 9.33
CA GLU A 425 -5.91 -0.77 8.83
C GLU A 425 -6.09 0.15 7.61
N ALA A 426 -5.12 1.02 7.36
CA ALA A 426 -5.15 1.92 6.21
C ALA A 426 -5.18 1.12 4.88
N ALA A 427 -5.89 1.64 3.89
CA ALA A 427 -5.77 1.15 2.53
C ALA A 427 -4.47 1.70 1.91
N ALA A 428 -3.69 0.83 1.26
CA ALA A 428 -2.39 1.20 0.72
C ALA A 428 -2.07 0.46 -0.58
N GLY A 429 -1.07 0.97 -1.31
CA GLY A 429 -0.56 0.38 -2.55
C GLY A 429 -1.08 1.02 -3.83
N GLY A 430 -2.01 1.97 -3.74
CA GLY A 430 -2.54 2.71 -4.89
C GLY A 430 -1.53 3.74 -5.40
N VAL A 431 -1.27 3.74 -6.70
CA VAL A 431 -0.38 4.71 -7.36
C VAL A 431 -1.05 5.15 -8.65
N ASP A 432 -1.00 6.45 -8.93
CA ASP A 432 -1.56 7.01 -10.15
C ASP A 432 -0.80 6.51 -11.39
N GLY A 433 -1.52 6.42 -12.51
CA GLY A 433 -0.91 6.11 -13.79
C GLY A 433 0.18 7.13 -14.14
N GLU A 434 1.22 6.66 -14.80
CA GLU A 434 2.36 7.50 -15.13
C GLU A 434 1.97 8.63 -16.08
N THR A 435 2.38 9.85 -15.75
CA THR A 435 2.20 11.00 -16.64
C THR A 435 3.21 10.97 -17.78
N VAL A 436 2.87 11.59 -18.91
CA VAL A 436 3.79 11.73 -20.04
C VAL A 436 5.10 12.41 -19.63
N GLU A 437 5.05 13.40 -18.73
CA GLU A 437 6.26 14.09 -18.26
C GLU A 437 7.18 13.15 -17.45
N ASN A 438 6.62 12.29 -16.60
CA ASN A 438 7.41 11.28 -15.89
C ASN A 438 8.00 10.25 -16.87
N ALA A 439 7.22 9.81 -17.86
CA ALA A 439 7.70 8.88 -18.88
C ALA A 439 8.87 9.45 -19.70
N LYS A 440 8.86 10.76 -20.00
CA LYS A 440 10.00 11.45 -20.64
C LYS A 440 11.27 11.40 -19.79
N VAL A 441 11.15 11.43 -18.47
CA VAL A 441 12.30 11.30 -17.54
C VAL A 441 12.76 9.84 -17.42
N ARG A 442 11.81 8.89 -17.45
CA ARG A 442 12.09 7.44 -17.38
C ARG A 442 12.75 6.91 -18.64
N ALA A 443 12.26 7.29 -19.83
CA ALA A 443 12.66 6.69 -21.11
C ALA A 443 14.17 6.66 -21.38
N PRO A 444 14.96 7.72 -21.12
CA PRO A 444 16.42 7.66 -21.27
C PRO A 444 17.09 6.59 -20.39
N ASN A 445 16.53 6.30 -19.22
CA ASN A 445 17.05 5.28 -18.32
C ASN A 445 16.77 3.88 -18.88
N ILE A 446 15.58 3.62 -19.43
CA ILE A 446 15.23 2.35 -20.09
C ILE A 446 16.23 2.05 -21.22
N LEU A 447 16.46 3.05 -22.08
CA LEU A 447 17.39 2.92 -23.22
C LEU A 447 18.83 2.63 -22.79
N ARG A 448 19.21 3.06 -21.57
CA ARG A 448 20.54 2.82 -21.00
C ARG A 448 20.66 1.44 -20.36
N VAL A 449 19.60 0.95 -19.70
CA VAL A 449 19.59 -0.32 -18.95
C VAL A 449 19.42 -1.53 -19.87
N GLN A 450 18.78 -1.37 -21.04
CA GLN A 450 18.52 -2.46 -22.00
C GLN A 450 17.92 -3.72 -21.36
N GLU A 451 17.04 -3.52 -20.36
CA GLU A 451 16.35 -4.58 -19.62
C GLU A 451 17.26 -5.57 -18.86
N ARG A 452 18.48 -5.16 -18.47
CA ARG A 452 19.40 -6.01 -17.70
C ARG A 452 19.82 -5.36 -16.39
N ALA A 453 19.77 -6.12 -15.30
CA ALA A 453 20.21 -5.67 -13.98
C ALA A 453 21.72 -5.90 -13.81
N VAL A 454 22.54 -4.90 -14.18
CA VAL A 454 24.01 -4.99 -14.12
C VAL A 454 24.58 -4.16 -12.98
N THR A 455 24.22 -2.88 -12.91
CA THR A 455 24.65 -1.94 -11.87
C THR A 455 23.62 -1.88 -10.74
N ALA A 456 24.03 -1.44 -9.55
CA ALA A 456 23.10 -1.25 -8.42
C ALA A 456 21.91 -0.34 -8.79
N ARG A 457 22.14 0.66 -9.66
CA ARG A 457 21.07 1.54 -10.13
C ARG A 457 20.08 0.81 -11.05
N ASP A 458 20.53 -0.17 -11.82
CA ASP A 458 19.67 -0.95 -12.70
C ASP A 458 18.72 -1.83 -11.88
N TYR A 459 19.21 -2.45 -10.80
CA TYR A 459 18.36 -3.19 -9.84
C TYR A 459 17.31 -2.27 -9.20
N GLU A 460 17.68 -1.07 -8.78
CA GLU A 460 16.73 -0.09 -8.20
C GLU A 460 15.65 0.32 -9.20
N VAL A 461 16.03 0.59 -10.46
CA VAL A 461 15.07 0.97 -11.52
C VAL A 461 14.12 -0.18 -11.82
N ILE A 462 14.64 -1.38 -12.10
CA ILE A 462 13.81 -2.55 -12.44
C ILE A 462 12.87 -2.91 -11.28
N ALA A 463 13.31 -2.78 -10.03
CA ALA A 463 12.45 -3.01 -8.86
C ALA A 463 11.28 -2.02 -8.77
N HIS A 464 11.52 -0.72 -9.04
CA HIS A 464 10.45 0.27 -9.11
C HIS A 464 9.47 0.01 -10.25
N GLU A 465 9.96 -0.48 -11.40
CA GLU A 465 9.11 -0.87 -12.53
C GLU A 465 8.29 -2.14 -12.23
N ALA A 466 8.84 -3.06 -11.44
CA ALA A 466 8.14 -4.27 -11.01
C ALA A 466 6.99 -3.96 -10.03
N ALA A 467 7.20 -3.01 -9.13
CA ALA A 467 6.23 -2.62 -8.11
C ALA A 467 6.18 -1.09 -7.94
N PRO A 468 5.29 -0.39 -8.69
CA PRO A 468 5.14 1.06 -8.60
C PRO A 468 4.75 1.57 -7.20
N SER A 469 4.12 0.72 -6.38
CA SER A 469 3.75 1.00 -4.98
C SER A 469 4.94 1.18 -4.04
N LEU A 470 6.16 0.90 -4.49
CA LEU A 470 7.38 1.14 -3.72
C LEU A 470 7.76 2.62 -3.70
N ARG A 471 7.87 3.18 -2.49
CA ARG A 471 8.36 4.54 -2.29
C ARG A 471 9.87 4.64 -2.41
N ARG A 472 10.61 3.66 -1.89
CA ARG A 472 12.08 3.66 -1.92
C ARG A 472 12.62 2.27 -2.24
N VAL A 473 13.64 2.24 -3.09
CA VAL A 473 14.45 1.05 -3.32
C VAL A 473 15.92 1.40 -3.15
N ARG A 474 16.66 0.51 -2.49
CA ARG A 474 18.11 0.63 -2.34
C ARG A 474 18.79 -0.68 -2.65
N CYS A 475 19.63 -0.69 -3.67
CA CYS A 475 20.46 -1.85 -3.97
C CYS A 475 21.80 -1.74 -3.24
N LEU A 476 22.13 -2.76 -2.45
CA LEU A 476 23.41 -2.90 -1.77
C LEU A 476 24.26 -3.97 -2.48
N PRO A 477 25.51 -3.65 -2.84
CA PRO A 477 26.41 -4.64 -3.43
C PRO A 477 26.82 -5.69 -2.40
N ALA A 478 27.37 -6.81 -2.88
CA ALA A 478 27.95 -7.87 -2.06
C ALA A 478 28.86 -7.31 -0.95
N VAL A 479 28.58 -7.68 0.29
CA VAL A 479 29.49 -7.45 1.42
C VAL A 479 30.62 -8.49 1.42
N PRO A 480 31.77 -8.19 2.04
CA PRO A 480 32.87 -9.15 2.17
C PRO A 480 32.40 -10.47 2.81
N GLY A 481 32.60 -11.60 2.13
CA GLY A 481 32.12 -12.93 2.54
C GLY A 481 30.89 -13.43 1.78
N GLU A 482 30.17 -12.55 1.07
CA GLU A 482 28.99 -12.88 0.26
C GLU A 482 29.23 -12.56 -1.22
N ALA A 483 30.37 -13.01 -1.76
CA ALA A 483 30.69 -12.77 -3.17
C ALA A 483 29.54 -13.20 -4.11
N GLY A 484 29.20 -12.32 -5.05
CA GLY A 484 28.12 -12.52 -6.02
C GLY A 484 26.71 -12.32 -5.47
N ALA A 485 26.52 -11.90 -4.21
CA ALA A 485 25.20 -11.55 -3.68
C ALA A 485 24.83 -10.08 -3.98
N VAL A 486 23.57 -9.84 -4.32
CA VAL A 486 22.99 -8.50 -4.46
C VAL A 486 21.76 -8.45 -3.56
N ARG A 487 21.71 -7.44 -2.67
CA ARG A 487 20.58 -7.23 -1.77
C ARG A 487 19.81 -6.00 -2.22
N VAL A 488 18.54 -6.18 -2.54
CA VAL A 488 17.64 -5.11 -2.94
C VAL A 488 16.67 -4.86 -1.79
N LEU A 489 16.85 -3.72 -1.12
CA LEU A 489 16.02 -3.28 -0.03
C LEU A 489 14.84 -2.50 -0.58
N VAL A 490 13.62 -2.91 -0.24
CA VAL A 490 12.40 -2.29 -0.75
C VAL A 490 11.56 -1.71 0.40
N VAL A 491 11.02 -0.52 0.19
CA VAL A 491 10.19 0.19 1.16
C VAL A 491 8.89 0.63 0.47
N PRO A 492 7.71 0.18 0.95
CA PRO A 492 6.43 0.56 0.38
C PRO A 492 6.15 2.05 0.63
N ASP A 493 5.27 2.64 -0.17
CA ASP A 493 4.61 3.88 0.24
C ASP A 493 3.55 3.58 1.29
N ALA A 494 3.32 4.54 2.19
CA ALA A 494 2.38 4.41 3.29
C ALA A 494 1.71 5.75 3.61
N VAL A 495 0.44 5.68 4.02
CA VAL A 495 -0.34 6.84 4.44
C VAL A 495 -0.33 6.93 5.97
N PRO A 496 0.05 8.08 6.54
CA PRO A 496 -0.03 8.29 7.98
C PRO A 496 -1.48 8.21 8.50
N ASP A 497 -1.66 7.72 9.73
CA ASP A 497 -2.99 7.62 10.36
C ASP A 497 -3.55 8.99 10.78
N GLU A 498 -4.77 9.01 11.34
CA GLU A 498 -5.37 10.19 12.01
C GLU A 498 -4.48 10.66 13.18
N GLY A 499 -3.60 11.62 12.90
CA GLY A 499 -2.50 12.03 13.78
C GLY A 499 -1.21 12.36 13.02
N GLY A 500 -1.14 11.99 11.73
CA GLY A 500 -0.05 12.36 10.84
C GLY A 500 1.23 11.55 11.06
N HIS A 501 1.14 10.36 11.66
CA HIS A 501 2.29 9.51 11.96
C HIS A 501 2.14 8.12 11.32
N LEU A 502 3.27 7.54 10.89
CA LEU A 502 3.32 6.19 10.36
C LEU A 502 3.44 5.17 11.49
N ARG A 503 2.81 4.02 11.32
CA ARG A 503 3.04 2.82 12.13
C ARG A 503 4.10 1.94 11.49
N PHE A 504 4.78 1.13 12.30
CA PHE A 504 5.91 0.34 11.82
C PHE A 504 5.48 -0.72 10.80
N GLU A 505 4.32 -1.31 11.02
CA GLU A 505 3.72 -2.35 10.19
C GLU A 505 3.46 -1.85 8.76
N GLN A 506 3.16 -0.56 8.59
CA GLN A 506 2.93 0.07 7.28
C GLN A 506 4.22 0.17 6.44
N LEU A 507 5.39 0.01 7.05
CA LEU A 507 6.70 0.07 6.40
C LEU A 507 7.22 -1.30 5.97
N ILE A 508 6.45 -2.36 6.21
CA ILE A 508 6.76 -3.73 5.84
C ILE A 508 6.08 -4.01 4.48
N PRO A 509 6.85 -4.26 3.40
CA PRO A 509 6.29 -4.65 2.12
C PRO A 509 5.56 -6.01 2.23
N SER A 510 4.48 -6.17 1.47
CA SER A 510 3.78 -7.46 1.39
C SER A 510 4.60 -8.51 0.64
N ASP A 511 4.35 -9.78 0.92
CA ASP A 511 4.99 -10.91 0.23
C ASP A 511 4.76 -10.87 -1.28
N GLN A 512 3.61 -10.37 -1.73
CA GLN A 512 3.29 -10.20 -3.14
C GLN A 512 4.21 -9.18 -3.81
N VAL A 513 4.49 -8.05 -3.15
CA VAL A 513 5.42 -7.02 -3.67
C VAL A 513 6.84 -7.58 -3.71
N LEU A 514 7.27 -8.29 -2.66
CA LEU A 514 8.59 -8.93 -2.62
C LEU A 514 8.75 -9.96 -3.75
N ALA A 515 7.74 -10.80 -3.96
CA ALA A 515 7.73 -11.82 -5.02
C ALA A 515 7.77 -11.19 -6.42
N ALA A 516 6.94 -10.18 -6.69
CA ALA A 516 6.90 -9.49 -7.99
C ALA A 516 8.25 -8.85 -8.34
N VAL A 517 8.90 -8.21 -7.37
CA VAL A 517 10.24 -7.62 -7.56
C VAL A 517 11.29 -8.70 -7.76
N ALA A 518 11.25 -9.78 -6.96
CA ALA A 518 12.21 -10.87 -7.06
C ALA A 518 12.13 -11.59 -8.41
N GLU A 519 10.92 -11.92 -8.88
CA GLU A 519 10.68 -12.54 -10.19
C GLU A 519 11.19 -11.65 -11.32
N ARG A 520 10.81 -10.37 -11.32
CA ARG A 520 11.21 -9.43 -12.37
C ARG A 520 12.74 -9.25 -12.47
N LEU A 521 13.42 -9.23 -11.31
CA LEU A 521 14.87 -9.12 -11.25
C LEU A 521 15.57 -10.45 -11.57
N ASP A 522 15.00 -11.61 -11.24
CA ASP A 522 15.58 -12.92 -11.54
C ASP A 522 15.70 -13.16 -13.05
N GLU A 523 14.70 -12.72 -13.82
CA GLU A 523 14.72 -12.76 -15.29
C GLU A 523 15.83 -11.89 -15.91
N ARG A 524 16.27 -10.83 -15.21
CA ARG A 524 17.10 -9.75 -15.78
C ARG A 524 18.49 -9.65 -15.16
N ARG A 525 18.76 -10.36 -14.06
CA ARG A 525 20.08 -10.40 -13.41
C ARG A 525 21.10 -11.16 -14.23
N LEU A 526 22.38 -10.91 -13.96
CA LEU A 526 23.46 -11.72 -14.49
C LEU A 526 23.42 -13.14 -13.92
N VAL A 527 23.65 -14.13 -14.77
CA VAL A 527 23.80 -15.54 -14.38
C VAL A 527 24.89 -15.66 -13.31
N GLY A 528 24.60 -16.40 -12.24
CA GLY A 528 25.51 -16.59 -11.09
C GLY A 528 25.38 -15.53 -9.99
N THR A 529 24.59 -14.46 -10.20
CA THR A 529 24.24 -13.51 -9.14
C THR A 529 23.24 -14.14 -8.19
N ARG A 530 23.46 -14.06 -6.87
CA ARG A 530 22.50 -14.43 -5.83
C ARG A 530 21.69 -13.20 -5.45
N LEU A 531 20.43 -13.18 -5.81
CA LEU A 531 19.52 -12.07 -5.51
C LEU A 531 18.82 -12.31 -4.17
N VAL A 532 18.77 -11.28 -3.34
CA VAL A 532 17.93 -11.23 -2.13
C VAL A 532 17.11 -9.94 -2.17
N VAL A 533 15.79 -10.06 -2.10
CA VAL A 533 14.86 -8.93 -2.01
C VAL A 533 14.21 -8.98 -0.63
N GLU A 534 14.33 -7.91 0.14
CA GLU A 534 13.89 -7.87 1.54
C GLU A 534 13.56 -6.44 1.99
N PRO A 535 12.78 -6.25 3.09
CA PRO A 535 12.69 -4.96 3.74
C PRO A 535 14.03 -4.53 4.36
N PRO A 536 14.30 -3.22 4.50
CA PRO A 536 15.43 -2.77 5.29
C PRO A 536 15.23 -3.04 6.78
N ALA A 537 16.34 -3.09 7.52
CA ALA A 537 16.28 -3.03 8.97
C ALA A 537 15.86 -1.61 9.40
N TYR A 538 15.08 -1.51 10.47
CA TYR A 538 14.66 -0.23 11.03
C TYR A 538 15.20 -0.02 12.44
N GLN A 539 15.82 1.13 12.64
CA GLN A 539 16.24 1.62 13.94
C GLN A 539 15.16 2.55 14.47
N GLY A 540 14.40 2.09 15.48
CA GLY A 540 13.48 2.96 16.21
C GLY A 540 14.25 4.06 16.94
N VAL A 541 13.68 5.26 16.97
CA VAL A 541 14.27 6.41 17.66
C VAL A 541 13.22 6.99 18.60
N THR A 542 13.49 6.91 19.90
CA THR A 542 12.72 7.62 20.90
C THR A 542 13.47 8.89 21.30
N VAL A 543 12.75 10.01 21.30
CA VAL A 543 13.27 11.32 21.74
C VAL A 543 12.53 11.67 23.00
N VAL A 544 13.27 11.94 24.07
CA VAL A 544 12.73 12.49 25.31
C VAL A 544 13.21 13.92 25.42
N ALA A 545 12.30 14.88 25.36
CA ALA A 545 12.63 16.31 25.36
C ALA A 545 11.84 17.08 26.41
N ARG A 546 12.49 18.11 26.96
CA ARG A 546 11.89 19.10 27.86
C ARG A 546 12.01 20.48 27.25
N LEU A 547 10.87 21.14 27.07
CA LEU A 547 10.78 22.49 26.50
C LEU A 547 10.09 23.44 27.49
N VAL A 548 10.35 24.72 27.34
CA VAL A 548 9.66 25.80 28.04
C VAL A 548 8.86 26.60 27.02
N ALA A 549 7.60 26.90 27.35
CA ALA A 549 6.72 27.73 26.54
C ALA A 549 5.96 28.73 27.44
N ALA A 550 5.33 29.74 26.83
CA ALA A 550 4.40 30.59 27.55
C ALA A 550 3.22 29.74 28.08
N PRO A 551 2.63 30.07 29.26
CA PRO A 551 1.56 29.28 29.87
C PRO A 551 0.38 28.97 28.93
N ALA A 552 0.03 29.88 28.02
CA ALA A 552 -1.06 29.72 27.06
C ALA A 552 -0.73 28.77 25.89
N ASP A 553 0.56 28.48 25.67
CA ASP A 553 1.05 27.74 24.50
C ASP A 553 1.51 26.32 24.83
N VAL A 554 1.51 25.90 26.10
CA VAL A 554 2.09 24.63 26.57
C VAL A 554 1.58 23.42 25.78
N ASP A 555 0.26 23.25 25.68
CA ASP A 555 -0.33 22.10 24.99
C ASP A 555 -0.10 22.15 23.47
N ARG A 556 -0.19 23.34 22.87
CA ARG A 556 0.06 23.56 21.44
C ARG A 556 1.51 23.25 21.08
N VAL A 557 2.48 23.79 21.83
CA VAL A 557 3.92 23.54 21.63
C VAL A 557 4.24 22.07 21.84
N ARG A 558 3.60 21.40 22.80
CA ARG A 558 3.77 19.96 23.00
C ARG A 558 3.31 19.17 21.78
N ALA A 559 2.13 19.47 21.24
CA ALA A 559 1.59 18.81 20.06
C ALA A 559 2.45 19.08 18.81
N GLU A 560 2.80 20.34 18.54
CA GLU A 560 3.64 20.73 17.40
C GLU A 560 5.06 20.15 17.50
N ALA A 561 5.63 20.04 18.71
CA ALA A 561 6.94 19.44 18.92
C ALA A 561 6.92 17.93 18.63
N LEU A 562 5.87 17.21 19.08
CA LEU A 562 5.69 15.80 18.72
C LEU A 562 5.57 15.64 17.21
N GLU A 563 4.71 16.45 16.57
CA GLU A 563 4.51 16.40 15.13
C GLU A 563 5.80 16.68 14.35
N ALA A 564 6.59 17.68 14.78
CA ALA A 564 7.87 18.01 14.16
C ALA A 564 8.87 16.85 14.25
N LEU A 565 8.94 16.15 15.39
CA LEU A 565 9.79 14.98 15.56
C LEU A 565 9.37 13.82 14.64
N PHE A 566 8.09 13.49 14.64
CA PHE A 566 7.55 12.42 13.79
C PHE A 566 7.75 12.72 12.31
N ARG A 567 7.55 13.97 11.87
CA ARG A 567 7.77 14.38 10.49
C ARG A 567 9.24 14.36 10.11
N HIS A 568 10.14 14.77 11.00
CA HIS A 568 11.57 14.85 10.71
C HIS A 568 12.24 13.48 10.66
N ILE A 569 11.89 12.59 11.60
CA ILE A 569 12.44 11.23 11.72
C ILE A 569 11.49 10.24 11.02
N ASP A 570 11.16 10.55 9.77
CA ASP A 570 10.28 9.75 8.92
C ASP A 570 11.10 9.11 7.76
N PRO A 571 11.02 7.78 7.56
CA PRO A 571 11.77 7.09 6.52
C PRO A 571 11.29 7.38 5.09
N LEU A 572 10.07 7.87 4.88
CA LEU A 572 9.46 8.13 3.57
C LEU A 572 9.47 9.61 3.18
N ARG A 573 9.25 10.49 4.16
CA ARG A 573 8.99 11.94 3.97
C ARG A 573 9.84 12.85 4.86
N GLY A 574 10.63 12.28 5.77
CA GLY A 574 11.45 13.04 6.70
C GLY A 574 12.81 13.47 6.14
N GLY A 575 13.73 13.78 7.05
CA GLY A 575 15.05 14.32 6.74
C GLY A 575 15.02 15.78 6.30
N ALA A 576 16.21 16.37 6.12
CA ALA A 576 16.37 17.79 5.82
C ALA A 576 15.69 18.24 4.51
N ASP A 577 15.65 17.36 3.51
CA ASP A 577 15.12 17.66 2.17
C ASP A 577 13.66 17.20 1.98
N GLY A 578 13.04 16.62 3.02
CA GLY A 578 11.67 16.08 2.95
C GLY A 578 11.50 14.85 2.03
N ALA A 579 12.59 14.21 1.63
CA ALA A 579 12.62 13.06 0.73
C ALA A 579 12.72 11.69 1.45
N GLY A 580 12.55 11.69 2.78
CA GLY A 580 12.76 10.52 3.63
C GLY A 580 14.15 10.48 4.23
N TRP A 581 14.25 9.95 5.46
CA TRP A 581 15.54 9.84 6.15
C TRP A 581 16.56 9.02 5.33
N PRO A 582 17.80 9.49 5.12
CA PRO A 582 18.78 8.76 4.31
C PRO A 582 19.21 7.42 4.93
N PHE A 583 19.36 6.38 4.10
CA PHE A 583 19.88 5.07 4.51
C PHE A 583 21.23 5.19 5.21
N GLY A 584 21.36 4.54 6.38
CA GLY A 584 22.60 4.53 7.17
C GLY A 584 23.05 5.86 7.75
N ARG A 585 22.25 6.93 7.62
CA ARG A 585 22.60 8.22 8.22
C ARG A 585 22.30 8.19 9.72
N PRO A 586 23.29 8.50 10.59
CA PRO A 586 23.08 8.52 12.03
C PRO A 586 22.16 9.66 12.45
N VAL A 587 21.37 9.46 13.50
CA VAL A 587 20.60 10.53 14.16
C VAL A 587 21.46 11.19 15.20
N GLN A 588 21.56 12.52 15.16
CA GLN A 588 22.38 13.30 16.08
C GLN A 588 21.54 14.23 16.94
N TYR A 589 21.96 14.39 18.19
CA TYR A 589 21.34 15.31 19.15
C TYR A 589 21.11 16.71 18.56
N GLY A 590 22.13 17.30 17.92
CA GLY A 590 22.06 18.68 17.44
C GLY A 590 20.99 18.92 16.36
N GLU A 591 20.72 17.91 15.54
CA GLU A 591 19.66 17.98 14.52
C GLU A 591 18.27 17.93 15.17
N VAL A 592 18.08 17.05 16.14
CA VAL A 592 16.82 16.95 16.90
C VAL A 592 16.57 18.20 17.73
N PHE A 593 17.61 18.75 18.35
CA PHE A 593 17.55 20.02 19.06
C PHE A 593 17.11 21.16 18.14
N ALA A 594 17.69 21.27 16.94
CA ALA A 594 17.33 22.30 15.96
C ALA A 594 15.87 22.19 15.50
N VAL A 595 15.36 20.97 15.28
CA VAL A 595 13.95 20.72 14.95
C VAL A 595 13.02 21.23 16.05
N LEU A 596 13.32 20.90 17.31
CA LEU A 596 12.53 21.33 18.46
C LEU A 596 12.61 22.84 18.72
N GLN A 597 13.78 23.45 18.49
CA GLN A 597 13.96 24.90 18.59
C GLN A 597 13.17 25.66 17.51
N GLY A 598 12.91 25.03 16.36
CA GLY A 598 12.09 25.59 15.28
C GLY A 598 10.58 25.63 15.58
N VAL A 599 10.11 24.99 16.67
CA VAL A 599 8.69 24.96 17.03
C VAL A 599 8.23 26.33 17.50
N ARG A 600 7.13 26.84 16.91
CA ARG A 600 6.66 28.20 17.16
C ARG A 600 6.13 28.34 18.59
N GLY A 601 6.77 29.19 19.38
CA GLY A 601 6.40 29.42 20.79
C GLY A 601 7.17 28.55 21.78
N ALA A 602 8.09 27.70 21.31
CA ALA A 602 9.12 27.12 22.17
C ALA A 602 10.11 28.23 22.56
N GLY A 603 10.11 28.62 23.83
CA GLY A 603 11.02 29.64 24.37
C GLY A 603 12.42 29.09 24.62
N LEU A 604 12.51 27.89 25.19
CA LEU A 604 13.78 27.21 25.48
C LEU A 604 13.63 25.69 25.34
N VAL A 605 14.65 25.03 24.81
CA VAL A 605 14.79 23.57 24.86
C VAL A 605 15.81 23.24 25.96
N GLU A 606 15.35 22.71 27.09
CA GLU A 606 16.17 22.48 28.28
C GLU A 606 16.98 21.19 28.20
N ASP A 607 16.36 20.11 27.70
CA ASP A 607 16.98 18.79 27.62
C ASP A 607 16.43 18.03 26.41
N VAL A 608 17.31 17.28 25.73
CA VAL A 608 16.95 16.36 24.65
C VAL A 608 17.81 15.12 24.81
N ARG A 609 17.18 13.94 24.87
CA ARG A 609 17.87 12.66 24.96
C ARG A 609 17.36 11.73 23.88
N LEU A 610 18.29 11.08 23.19
CA LEU A 610 17.97 10.08 22.17
C LEU A 610 18.12 8.69 22.76
N PHE A 611 17.18 7.81 22.43
CA PHE A 611 17.23 6.41 22.80
C PHE A 611 17.03 5.56 21.55
N PRO A 612 17.95 4.65 21.22
CA PRO A 612 17.70 3.64 20.20
C PRO A 612 16.61 2.71 20.71
N ALA A 613 15.62 2.43 19.87
CA ALA A 613 14.52 1.52 20.17
C ALA A 613 14.45 0.43 19.09
N ASP A 614 14.02 -0.76 19.50
CA ASP A 614 13.59 -1.80 18.58
C ASP A 614 12.09 -1.57 18.27
N PRO A 615 11.71 -1.28 17.02
CA PRO A 615 10.33 -0.98 16.68
C PRO A 615 9.41 -2.21 16.79
N ILE A 616 9.96 -3.44 16.78
CA ILE A 616 9.20 -4.68 16.89
C ILE A 616 8.99 -5.05 18.36
N SER A 617 10.07 -5.08 19.14
CA SER A 617 9.99 -5.51 20.54
C SER A 617 9.66 -4.38 21.53
N GLY A 618 9.66 -3.12 21.07
CA GLY A 618 9.45 -1.93 21.92
C GLY A 618 10.59 -1.66 22.90
N ARG A 619 11.65 -2.48 22.89
CA ARG A 619 12.78 -2.36 23.82
C ARG A 619 13.60 -1.11 23.51
N ARG A 620 13.82 -0.29 24.53
CA ARG A 620 14.67 0.90 24.45
C ARG A 620 16.06 0.63 25.03
N GLY A 621 17.09 1.10 24.34
CA GLY A 621 18.46 1.15 24.83
C GLY A 621 18.70 2.31 25.79
N GLY A 622 19.96 2.56 26.13
CA GLY A 622 20.36 3.70 26.96
C GLY A 622 20.33 5.03 26.21
N ALA A 623 20.37 6.13 26.95
CA ALA A 623 20.48 7.47 26.37
C ALA A 623 21.82 7.65 25.66
N VAL A 624 21.79 8.22 24.45
CA VAL A 624 22.97 8.51 23.63
C VAL A 624 22.83 9.86 22.94
N ASP A 625 23.96 10.49 22.61
CA ASP A 625 23.97 11.75 21.84
C ASP A 625 23.89 11.51 20.32
N ARG A 626 24.18 10.27 19.91
CA ARG A 626 24.18 9.84 18.52
C ARG A 626 23.72 8.38 18.42
N ILE A 627 22.74 8.14 17.55
CA ILE A 627 22.30 6.79 17.19
C ILE A 627 22.92 6.44 15.85
N ASP A 628 23.86 5.51 15.84
CA ASP A 628 24.45 4.98 14.61
C ASP A 628 23.47 4.02 13.92
N VAL A 629 23.36 4.16 12.60
CA VAL A 629 22.43 3.40 11.76
C VAL A 629 23.24 2.61 10.75
N ALA A 630 22.95 1.32 10.60
CA ALA A 630 23.67 0.48 9.65
C ALA A 630 23.45 0.96 8.20
N PRO A 631 24.40 0.76 7.26
CA PRO A 631 24.31 1.30 5.89
C PRO A 631 23.02 0.95 5.12
N GLY A 632 22.42 -0.21 5.40
CA GLY A 632 21.16 -0.67 4.81
C GLY A 632 19.93 -0.44 5.69
N ALA A 633 20.07 0.26 6.80
CA ALA A 633 18.98 0.50 7.74
C ALA A 633 18.39 1.92 7.59
N LEU A 634 17.13 2.05 7.96
CA LEU A 634 16.41 3.30 8.06
C LEU A 634 16.05 3.60 9.52
N VAL A 635 15.75 4.86 9.81
CA VAL A 635 15.23 5.25 11.11
C VAL A 635 13.72 5.31 11.08
N PHE A 636 13.11 5.11 12.23
CA PHE A 636 11.66 5.23 12.41
C PHE A 636 11.38 5.91 13.75
N SER A 637 10.47 6.89 13.73
CA SER A 637 10.00 7.57 14.94
C SER A 637 9.25 6.61 15.86
N HIS A 638 9.77 6.37 17.06
CA HIS A 638 9.20 5.40 17.99
C HIS A 638 8.88 6.07 19.34
N GLN A 639 7.60 6.36 19.58
CA GLN A 639 7.04 6.81 20.87
C GLN A 639 7.80 7.99 21.53
N HIS A 640 7.93 9.12 20.83
CA HIS A 640 8.54 10.32 21.41
C HIS A 640 7.81 10.81 22.67
N GLN A 641 8.56 11.40 23.60
CA GLN A 641 8.03 11.96 24.84
C GLN A 641 8.47 13.42 24.98
N VAL A 642 7.50 14.32 24.90
CA VAL A 642 7.74 15.76 25.04
C VAL A 642 7.00 16.26 26.28
N ILE A 643 7.76 16.87 27.19
CA ILE A 643 7.26 17.59 28.36
C ILE A 643 7.49 19.08 28.11
N VAL A 644 6.42 19.88 28.24
CA VAL A 644 6.51 21.33 28.12
C VAL A 644 6.15 21.96 29.46
N THR A 645 7.02 22.81 30.00
CA THR A 645 6.80 23.58 31.22
C THR A 645 6.47 25.04 30.89
N ALA A 646 5.66 25.67 31.72
CA ALA A 646 5.38 27.09 31.59
C ALA A 646 6.60 27.91 32.05
N SER A 647 6.96 28.96 31.30
CA SER A 647 7.97 29.92 31.76
C SER A 647 7.51 30.58 33.06
N GLY A 648 8.44 30.68 34.03
CA GLY A 648 8.15 31.31 35.31
C GLY A 648 7.84 32.81 35.17
N PRO A 649 7.11 33.42 36.11
CA PRO A 649 6.87 34.86 36.12
C PRO A 649 8.20 35.60 36.41
N GLY A 650 9.01 35.85 35.38
CA GLY A 650 10.29 36.54 35.52
C GLY A 650 11.32 36.30 34.40
N GLU A 651 11.14 35.28 33.55
CA GLU A 651 12.06 35.02 32.43
C GLU A 651 11.38 35.32 31.10
N GLY A 652 11.20 36.61 30.83
CA GLY A 652 10.89 37.13 29.51
C GLY A 652 11.95 38.16 29.14
N VAL A 653 12.83 37.83 28.20
CA VAL A 653 13.63 38.78 27.42
C VAL A 653 13.48 38.43 25.95
#